data_AF-A0A8K0CB30-F1
#
_entry.id   AF-A0A8K0CB30-F1
#
_cell.length_a   1.000
_cell.length_b   1.000
_cell.length_c   1.000
_cell.angle_alpha   90.00
_cell.angle_beta   90.00
_cell.angle_gamma   90.00
#
_symmetry.space_group_name_H-M   'P 1'
#
loop_
_entity.id
_entity.type
_entity.pdbx_description
1 polymer ?
#
loop_
_entity_poly.entity_id
_entity_poly.type
_entity_poly.pdbx_seq_one_letter_code
_entity_poly.pdbx_strand_id
1 'polypeptide(L)'
;MADFLNSEKALNDFTNNLRKCLNEKNLSAALSLITENKDKQEIQSSLSEIIPIVVAHINEDIQREKPKLFSCSEKIINAIAEKFEVEGVLLQLIEDIEQACDDTAFLTLLQPLEKILLRLPKRRLNSLEWGLNAIRLYLNRLPLPENLNLEESEEILMDADPVVERISVLYVSLLPLYDTLIKDLYTEETKINDRKIILLKFLLQLLGKPLALLDLKCGDKTKSRGRRVAESIIEKILSIVSDIFWILELQTTNSLFNIRQVDDLSMATFFYLILAENVLLEKVPKVYDHVYIFQHTLHLITELFKHDNQFVIHNGLQLSQTLLNNVNGVALSYHLLDSEHHSKFCTAITNVIIYNELEKHRKRALEIFRQYLLSFEMHGRYLLIYNLIKVLNHTGMIAYLITLYKDMIMEEFNNKCLSMYVTGPKLFVLLDMFCYLHKGEESDMVELADQIVASLNLLRYLAIRDKTNMSKVWEHFKNLEKSYFEPLKKGLTLSRAHYELKIKELKTESGEGDKSDSKVSVTVAGQKLNEIPTNEKLKVLYSALTSFDVIENTRPSWFVACRYNSIKDTNTDQNQNEEHYEEDIKDKILEASLPFVVELGWSKNAISAGAKAVGYPGVVHGLFSRGGGDLVYYFQRTSNQKLVEYLKQIQQQNAEKHLPGRKIIEQAVQERLQMIVPYLSRWPQAIAVMSLPPNVANSLATLLTMVDDICYYAGDRSVDFNWYARRVALAGVYKATELYLIQDSSENHEKTWKFLNNRLAELMQVNDLLNKSDITGFGSKDTVTSAFITARNILGLNWNR
;
A
#
# COMPACT_ATOMS: atom_id res chain seq x y z
N MET A 1 23.87 3.63 73.84
CA MET A 1 24.55 4.86 73.35
C MET A 1 26.05 4.65 73.23
N ALA A 2 26.77 4.19 74.26
CA ALA A 2 28.21 3.89 74.17
C ALA A 2 28.53 2.75 73.18
N ASP A 3 27.72 1.68 73.15
CA ASP A 3 27.90 0.57 72.19
C ASP A 3 27.58 0.98 70.74
N PHE A 4 26.67 1.94 70.56
CA PHE A 4 26.29 2.47 69.24
C PHE A 4 27.38 3.40 68.68
N LEU A 5 27.99 4.22 69.54
CA LEU A 5 29.14 5.08 69.18
C LEU A 5 30.42 4.26 68.92
N ASN A 6 30.59 3.12 69.59
CA ASN A 6 31.71 2.21 69.34
C ASN A 6 31.54 1.42 68.04
N SER A 7 30.32 0.99 67.69
CA SER A 7 30.07 0.32 66.39
C SER A 7 30.26 1.28 65.21
N GLU A 8 29.86 2.55 65.34
CA GLU A 8 30.04 3.58 64.30
C GLU A 8 31.51 3.97 64.07
N LYS A 9 32.33 3.92 65.13
CA LYS A 9 33.79 4.14 65.04
C LYS A 9 34.51 2.96 64.40
N ALA A 10 34.19 1.74 64.84
CA ALA A 10 34.75 0.50 64.26
C ALA A 10 34.35 0.35 62.78
N LEU A 11 33.12 0.76 62.43
CA LEU A 11 32.61 0.83 61.06
C LEU A 11 33.41 1.80 60.18
N ASN A 12 33.61 3.04 60.66
CA ASN A 12 34.41 4.04 59.96
C ASN A 12 35.88 3.60 59.83
N ASP A 13 36.44 2.94 60.83
CA ASP A 13 37.80 2.41 60.77
C ASP A 13 37.89 1.24 59.76
N PHE A 14 36.88 0.38 59.68
CA PHE A 14 36.82 -0.72 58.71
C PHE A 14 36.67 -0.21 57.27
N THR A 15 35.74 0.70 57.00
CA THR A 15 35.53 1.28 55.65
C THR A 15 36.72 2.15 55.22
N ASN A 16 37.36 2.88 56.13
CA ASN A 16 38.59 3.62 55.85
C ASN A 16 39.79 2.70 55.61
N ASN A 17 39.94 1.60 56.36
CA ASN A 17 40.97 0.61 56.11
C ASN A 17 40.76 -0.12 54.77
N LEU A 18 39.51 -0.40 54.39
CA LEU A 18 39.19 -1.00 53.10
C LEU A 18 39.52 -0.03 51.95
N ARG A 19 39.12 1.24 52.05
CA ARG A 19 39.52 2.30 51.10
C ARG A 19 41.04 2.45 51.02
N LYS A 20 41.73 2.41 52.15
CA LYS A 20 43.19 2.53 52.22
C LYS A 20 43.88 1.33 51.57
N CYS A 21 43.43 0.11 51.84
CA CYS A 21 43.96 -1.11 51.21
C CYS A 21 43.72 -1.14 49.70
N LEU A 22 42.55 -0.69 49.24
CA LEU A 22 42.24 -0.56 47.81
C LEU A 22 43.10 0.52 47.12
N ASN A 23 43.36 1.65 47.79
CA ASN A 23 44.19 2.73 47.28
C ASN A 23 45.70 2.41 47.31
N GLU A 24 46.18 1.66 48.30
CA GLU A 24 47.61 1.32 48.51
C GLU A 24 48.06 0.06 47.74
N LYS A 25 47.21 -0.53 46.88
CA LYS A 25 47.48 -1.76 46.09
C LYS A 25 47.77 -3.02 46.94
N ASN A 26 47.35 -3.06 48.21
CA ASN A 26 47.51 -4.25 49.06
C ASN A 26 46.31 -5.21 48.90
N LEU A 27 46.22 -5.82 47.72
CA LEU A 27 45.05 -6.56 47.23
C LEU A 27 44.80 -7.89 47.98
N SER A 28 45.85 -8.52 48.50
CA SER A 28 45.72 -9.75 49.30
C SER A 28 45.12 -9.49 50.68
N ALA A 29 45.47 -8.36 51.31
CA ALA A 29 44.94 -7.97 52.61
C ALA A 29 43.45 -7.59 52.54
N ALA A 30 43.02 -6.93 51.46
CA ALA A 30 41.61 -6.59 51.25
C ALA A 30 40.73 -7.84 51.07
N LEU A 31 41.22 -8.86 50.37
CA LEU A 31 40.52 -10.14 50.22
C LEU A 31 40.47 -10.91 51.54
N SER A 32 41.59 -11.01 52.27
CA SER A 32 41.65 -11.72 53.56
C SER A 32 40.73 -11.10 54.61
N LEU A 33 40.59 -9.77 54.62
CA LEU A 33 39.64 -9.05 55.50
C LEU A 33 38.18 -9.47 55.31
N ILE A 34 37.79 -9.99 54.14
CA ILE A 34 36.41 -10.43 53.88
C ILE A 34 36.32 -11.95 53.93
N THR A 35 37.39 -12.68 53.54
CA THR A 35 37.36 -14.14 53.51
C THR A 35 37.65 -14.81 54.86
N GLU A 36 38.47 -14.21 55.72
CA GLU A 36 38.98 -14.83 56.96
C GLU A 36 38.36 -14.28 58.25
N ASN A 37 37.56 -13.21 58.17
CA ASN A 37 37.07 -12.52 59.37
C ASN A 37 36.05 -13.34 60.16
N LYS A 38 36.27 -13.40 61.49
CA LYS A 38 35.46 -14.15 62.47
C LYS A 38 34.15 -13.45 62.84
N ASP A 39 34.05 -12.13 62.59
CA ASP A 39 32.91 -11.30 63.02
C ASP A 39 31.93 -11.04 61.86
N LYS A 40 31.16 -12.07 61.49
CA LYS A 40 30.15 -12.00 60.41
C LYS A 40 29.05 -10.95 60.66
N GLN A 41 28.74 -10.64 61.92
CA GLN A 41 27.65 -9.74 62.29
C GLN A 41 27.98 -8.25 62.06
N GLU A 42 29.23 -7.84 62.30
CA GLU A 42 29.65 -6.43 62.10
C GLU A 42 29.64 -6.06 60.61
N ILE A 43 30.21 -6.91 59.75
CA ILE A 43 30.21 -6.68 58.30
C ILE A 43 28.77 -6.65 57.76
N GLN A 44 27.87 -7.48 58.30
CA GLN A 44 26.48 -7.56 57.86
C GLN A 44 25.69 -6.26 58.11
N SER A 45 25.94 -5.56 59.21
CA SER A 45 25.35 -4.23 59.47
C SER A 45 25.86 -3.12 58.55
N SER A 46 26.92 -3.39 57.78
CA SER A 46 27.74 -2.40 57.07
C SER A 46 27.76 -2.59 55.56
N LEU A 47 27.06 -3.60 55.06
CA LEU A 47 27.05 -3.98 53.64
C LEU A 47 26.61 -2.83 52.73
N SER A 48 25.67 -1.99 53.18
CA SER A 48 25.18 -0.81 52.45
C SER A 48 26.27 0.24 52.19
N GLU A 49 27.30 0.30 53.04
CA GLU A 49 28.41 1.24 52.85
C GLU A 49 29.60 0.60 52.11
N ILE A 50 29.80 -0.70 52.30
CA ILE A 50 30.94 -1.43 51.73
C ILE A 50 30.74 -1.70 50.23
N ILE A 51 29.54 -2.15 49.83
CA ILE A 51 29.27 -2.55 48.44
C ILE A 51 29.48 -1.37 47.47
N PRO A 52 28.94 -0.15 47.69
CA PRO A 52 29.17 0.98 46.79
C PRO A 52 30.65 1.36 46.66
N ILE A 53 31.44 1.22 47.73
CA ILE A 53 32.89 1.49 47.69
C ILE A 53 33.60 0.49 46.77
N VAL A 54 33.22 -0.78 46.80
CA VAL A 54 33.81 -1.81 45.93
C VAL A 54 33.34 -1.61 44.49
N VAL A 55 32.05 -1.36 44.28
CA VAL A 55 31.44 -1.14 42.97
C VAL A 55 31.98 0.12 42.27
N ALA A 56 32.33 1.17 43.02
CA ALA A 56 32.98 2.36 42.46
C ALA A 56 34.31 2.06 41.74
N HIS A 57 34.93 0.90 42.02
CA HIS A 57 36.16 0.45 41.34
C HIS A 57 35.90 -0.53 40.18
N ILE A 58 34.63 -0.80 39.87
CA ILE A 58 34.18 -1.69 38.81
C ILE A 58 33.65 -0.81 37.68
N ASN A 59 34.56 -0.37 36.80
CA ASN A 59 34.24 0.35 35.58
C ASN A 59 35.30 0.06 34.51
N GLU A 60 35.02 0.41 33.27
CA GLU A 60 35.85 0.16 32.10
C GLU A 60 37.19 0.91 32.18
N ASP A 61 37.18 2.15 32.67
CA ASP A 61 38.39 2.96 32.83
C ASP A 61 39.39 2.29 33.79
N ILE A 62 38.92 1.78 34.95
CA ILE A 62 39.75 1.08 35.94
C ILE A 62 40.15 -0.30 35.42
N GLN A 63 39.32 -0.98 34.63
CA GLN A 63 39.71 -2.23 33.99
C GLN A 63 40.90 -2.04 33.06
N ARG A 64 40.91 -0.94 32.28
CA ARG A 64 42.00 -0.58 31.36
C ARG A 64 43.25 -0.08 32.10
N GLU A 65 43.10 0.80 33.10
CA GLU A 65 44.22 1.40 33.81
C GLU A 65 44.83 0.51 34.91
N LYS A 66 43.98 -0.24 35.64
CA LYS A 66 44.36 -0.99 36.86
C LYS A 66 43.64 -2.36 36.92
N PRO A 67 43.94 -3.32 36.02
CA PRO A 67 43.23 -4.60 35.92
C PRO A 67 43.32 -5.47 37.19
N LYS A 68 44.42 -5.36 37.96
CA LYS A 68 44.57 -6.09 39.23
C LYS A 68 43.62 -5.60 40.31
N LEU A 69 43.34 -4.30 40.34
CA LEU A 69 42.38 -3.70 41.28
C LEU A 69 40.97 -4.15 40.91
N PHE A 70 40.63 -4.08 39.62
CA PHE A 70 39.35 -4.56 39.08
C PHE A 70 39.09 -6.03 39.45
N SER A 71 40.04 -6.94 39.16
CA SER A 71 39.88 -8.37 39.50
C SER A 71 39.79 -8.62 41.02
N CYS A 72 40.41 -7.78 41.84
CA CYS A 72 40.28 -7.86 43.29
C CYS A 72 38.87 -7.45 43.73
N SER A 73 38.35 -6.32 43.23
CA SER A 73 36.99 -5.86 43.51
C SER A 73 35.93 -6.85 43.04
N GLU A 74 36.10 -7.46 41.86
CA GLU A 74 35.25 -8.53 41.33
C GLU A 74 35.22 -9.77 42.26
N LYS A 75 36.39 -10.18 42.78
CA LYS A 75 36.47 -11.29 43.74
C LYS A 75 35.84 -10.95 45.08
N ILE A 76 36.03 -9.72 45.54
CA ILE A 76 35.44 -9.23 46.79
C ILE A 76 33.92 -9.27 46.71
N ILE A 77 33.33 -8.70 45.64
CA ILE A 77 31.86 -8.65 45.52
C ILE A 77 31.24 -10.04 45.37
N ASN A 78 31.92 -10.94 44.65
CA ASN A 78 31.54 -12.34 44.56
C ASN A 78 31.62 -13.06 45.92
N ALA A 79 32.66 -12.81 46.71
CA ALA A 79 32.77 -13.37 48.05
C ALA A 79 31.70 -12.83 49.00
N ILE A 80 31.32 -11.55 48.84
CA ILE A 80 30.21 -10.94 49.60
C ILE A 80 28.89 -11.65 49.25
N ALA A 81 28.61 -11.82 47.96
CA ALA A 81 27.42 -12.51 47.46
C ALA A 81 27.31 -13.98 47.92
N GLU A 82 28.43 -14.66 48.16
CA GLU A 82 28.47 -16.04 48.64
C GLU A 82 28.28 -16.19 50.15
N LYS A 83 28.82 -15.26 50.95
CA LYS A 83 28.96 -15.45 52.41
C LYS A 83 27.91 -14.76 53.27
N PHE A 84 27.32 -13.65 52.80
CA PHE A 84 26.44 -12.81 53.62
C PHE A 84 24.94 -13.05 53.33
N GLU A 85 24.08 -12.36 54.08
CA GLU A 85 22.62 -12.45 54.01
C GLU A 85 22.07 -11.92 52.68
N VAL A 86 21.04 -12.61 52.17
CA VAL A 86 20.55 -12.47 50.79
C VAL A 86 19.83 -11.14 50.56
N GLU A 87 19.06 -10.64 51.53
CA GLU A 87 18.16 -9.47 51.33
C GLU A 87 18.90 -8.13 51.25
N GLY A 88 19.79 -7.85 52.20
CA GLY A 88 20.54 -6.60 52.23
C GLY A 88 21.49 -6.44 51.04
N VAL A 89 22.14 -7.53 50.63
CA VAL A 89 23.04 -7.51 49.46
C VAL A 89 22.26 -7.38 48.16
N LEU A 90 21.11 -8.05 48.03
CA LEU A 90 20.28 -7.97 46.83
C LEU A 90 19.76 -6.56 46.57
N LEU A 91 19.27 -5.85 47.61
CA LEU A 91 18.75 -4.48 47.44
C LEU A 91 19.84 -3.52 46.95
N GLN A 92 21.06 -3.63 47.48
CA GLN A 92 22.16 -2.77 47.05
C GLN A 92 22.61 -3.11 45.62
N LEU A 93 22.72 -4.40 45.29
CA LEU A 93 23.08 -4.82 43.93
C LEU A 93 22.02 -4.42 42.89
N ILE A 94 20.73 -4.40 43.26
CA ILE A 94 19.68 -3.90 42.37
C ILE A 94 19.92 -2.44 42.02
N GLU A 95 20.20 -1.59 43.02
CA GLU A 95 20.49 -0.17 42.80
C GLU A 95 21.75 0.01 41.94
N ASP A 96 22.81 -0.73 42.24
CA ASP A 96 24.09 -0.66 41.52
C ASP A 96 23.97 -1.15 40.07
N ILE A 97 23.16 -2.17 39.80
CA ILE A 97 22.88 -2.67 38.43
C ILE A 97 22.02 -1.67 37.66
N GLU A 98 20.97 -1.13 38.31
CA GLU A 98 20.12 -0.12 37.69
C GLU A 98 20.89 1.15 37.34
N GLN A 99 21.87 1.56 38.15
CA GLN A 99 22.67 2.77 37.96
C GLN A 99 24.07 2.51 37.39
N ALA A 100 24.33 1.31 36.86
CA ALA A 100 25.65 0.95 36.34
C ALA A 100 26.15 1.98 35.32
N CYS A 101 27.38 2.45 35.51
CA CYS A 101 27.97 3.54 34.73
C CYS A 101 28.29 3.13 33.28
N ASP A 102 28.66 1.86 33.08
CA ASP A 102 29.03 1.29 31.79
C ASP A 102 28.61 -0.19 31.68
N ASP A 103 28.75 -0.74 30.47
CA ASP A 103 28.38 -2.13 30.16
C ASP A 103 29.26 -3.13 30.94
N THR A 104 30.51 -2.77 31.23
CA THR A 104 31.45 -3.63 31.97
C THR A 104 31.01 -3.81 33.41
N ALA A 105 30.64 -2.72 34.08
CA ALA A 105 30.09 -2.71 35.43
C ALA A 105 28.81 -3.53 35.48
N PHE A 106 27.90 -3.28 34.54
CA PHE A 106 26.67 -4.07 34.42
C PHE A 106 26.96 -5.57 34.31
N LEU A 107 27.79 -5.99 33.36
CA LEU A 107 28.08 -7.41 33.11
C LEU A 107 28.79 -8.11 34.28
N THR A 108 29.69 -7.41 34.97
CA THR A 108 30.40 -7.97 36.12
C THR A 108 29.51 -8.13 37.35
N LEU A 109 28.52 -7.25 37.53
CA LEU A 109 27.53 -7.34 38.61
C LEU A 109 26.47 -8.45 38.40
N LEU A 110 26.33 -8.99 37.18
CA LEU A 110 25.44 -10.11 36.92
C LEU A 110 25.88 -11.40 37.65
N GLN A 111 27.18 -11.65 37.79
CA GLN A 111 27.69 -12.84 38.48
C GLN A 111 27.33 -12.90 39.98
N PRO A 112 27.59 -11.85 40.79
CA PRO A 112 27.16 -11.85 42.18
C PRO A 112 25.62 -11.86 42.31
N LEU A 113 24.90 -11.21 41.40
CA LEU A 113 23.43 -11.29 41.34
C LEU A 113 22.97 -12.74 41.13
N GLU A 114 23.53 -13.46 40.16
CA GLU A 114 23.21 -14.86 39.86
C GLU A 114 23.34 -15.74 41.11
N LYS A 115 24.47 -15.63 41.83
CA LYS A 115 24.72 -16.41 43.05
C LYS A 115 23.68 -16.14 44.14
N ILE A 116 23.28 -14.88 44.31
CA ILE A 116 22.26 -14.47 45.29
C ILE A 116 20.88 -14.98 44.87
N LEU A 117 20.53 -14.86 43.59
CA LEU A 117 19.25 -15.35 43.07
C LEU A 117 19.10 -16.87 43.20
N LEU A 118 20.19 -17.64 43.08
CA LEU A 118 20.21 -19.08 43.33
C LEU A 118 20.08 -19.42 44.83
N ARG A 119 20.57 -18.55 45.73
CA ARG A 119 20.46 -18.73 47.20
C ARG A 119 19.12 -18.27 47.79
N LEU A 120 18.27 -17.57 47.03
CA LEU A 120 16.99 -17.05 47.51
C LEU A 120 16.04 -18.19 47.97
N PRO A 121 15.36 -18.04 49.13
CA PRO A 121 14.31 -18.97 49.52
C PRO A 121 13.19 -19.01 48.47
N LYS A 122 12.73 -20.20 48.10
CA LYS A 122 11.74 -20.41 47.02
C LYS A 122 10.41 -19.65 47.20
N ARG A 123 10.06 -19.24 48.43
CA ARG A 123 8.87 -18.43 48.74
C ARG A 123 9.04 -16.92 48.48
N ARG A 124 10.28 -16.43 48.31
CA ARG A 124 10.60 -15.01 48.10
C ARG A 124 10.52 -14.63 46.61
N LEU A 125 9.33 -14.74 46.04
CA LEU A 125 9.07 -14.48 44.61
C LEU A 125 9.33 -13.02 44.22
N ASN A 126 8.95 -12.06 45.07
CA ASN A 126 9.15 -10.64 44.81
C ASN A 126 10.63 -10.26 44.71
N SER A 127 11.50 -10.88 45.51
CA SER A 127 12.94 -10.63 45.48
C SER A 127 13.57 -11.08 44.15
N LEU A 128 13.11 -12.20 43.60
CA LEU A 128 13.50 -12.63 42.26
C LEU A 128 13.01 -11.65 41.19
N GLU A 129 11.76 -11.19 41.31
CA GLU A 129 11.19 -10.22 40.38
C GLU A 129 11.95 -8.88 40.41
N TRP A 130 12.32 -8.37 41.59
CA TRP A 130 13.11 -7.14 41.71
C TRP A 130 14.50 -7.28 41.07
N GLY A 131 15.20 -8.40 41.32
CA GLY A 131 16.51 -8.65 40.73
C GLY A 131 16.48 -8.72 39.21
N LEU A 132 15.49 -9.39 38.62
CA LEU A 132 15.33 -9.45 37.16
C LEU A 132 14.83 -8.13 36.57
N ASN A 133 14.04 -7.36 37.32
CA ASN A 133 13.60 -6.04 36.90
C ASN A 133 14.76 -5.02 36.81
N ALA A 134 15.77 -5.13 37.69
CA ALA A 134 16.98 -4.31 37.62
C ALA A 134 17.69 -4.45 36.26
N ILE A 135 17.84 -5.70 35.79
CA ILE A 135 18.40 -6.02 34.47
C ILE A 135 17.56 -5.35 33.37
N ARG A 136 16.23 -5.49 33.43
CA ARG A 136 15.32 -4.90 32.45
C ARG A 136 15.41 -3.37 32.42
N LEU A 137 15.47 -2.73 33.59
CA LEU A 137 15.55 -1.27 33.69
C LEU A 137 16.86 -0.74 33.10
N TYR A 138 17.96 -1.46 33.26
CA TYR A 138 19.22 -1.13 32.58
C TYR A 138 19.10 -1.26 31.06
N LEU A 139 18.58 -2.38 30.55
CA LEU A 139 18.39 -2.61 29.11
C LEU A 139 17.49 -1.56 28.45
N ASN A 140 16.44 -1.10 29.15
CA ASN A 140 15.53 -0.07 28.65
C ASN A 140 16.18 1.32 28.53
N ARG A 141 17.33 1.57 29.17
CA ARG A 141 18.09 2.83 29.05
C ARG A 141 19.04 2.84 27.85
N LEU A 142 19.24 1.70 27.19
CA LEU A 142 20.12 1.62 26.02
C LEU A 142 19.58 2.51 24.88
N PRO A 143 20.47 3.12 24.09
CA PRO A 143 20.05 3.86 22.90
C PRO A 143 19.33 2.92 21.93
N LEU A 144 18.26 3.41 21.32
CA LEU A 144 17.52 2.67 20.30
C LEU A 144 18.19 2.88 18.93
N PRO A 145 18.23 1.86 18.07
CA PRO A 145 18.76 2.01 16.72
C PRO A 145 17.89 2.98 15.90
N GLU A 146 18.54 3.80 15.06
CA GLU A 146 17.85 4.74 14.18
C GLU A 146 17.09 3.99 13.07
N ASN A 147 15.92 4.50 12.70
CA ASN A 147 15.14 3.93 11.59
C ASN A 147 15.63 4.55 10.27
N LEU A 148 16.55 3.86 9.60
CA LEU A 148 17.20 4.35 8.39
C LEU A 148 16.40 4.07 7.10
N ASN A 149 15.29 3.31 7.17
CA ASN A 149 14.46 2.93 6.02
C ASN A 149 15.28 2.33 4.86
N LEU A 150 16.20 1.42 5.19
CA LEU A 150 17.12 0.79 4.25
C LEU A 150 16.41 -0.26 3.39
N GLU A 151 16.79 -0.38 2.12
CA GLU A 151 16.20 -1.37 1.21
C GLU A 151 17.17 -2.51 0.84
N GLU A 152 16.63 -3.72 0.78
CA GLU A 152 17.29 -4.92 0.25
C GLU A 152 18.66 -5.22 0.89
N SER A 153 19.74 -5.15 0.12
CA SER A 153 21.10 -5.46 0.59
C SER A 153 21.62 -4.48 1.64
N GLU A 154 21.05 -3.27 1.71
CA GLU A 154 21.45 -2.26 2.68
C GLU A 154 21.01 -2.65 4.11
N GLU A 155 19.96 -3.46 4.26
CA GLU A 155 19.51 -3.95 5.57
C GLU A 155 20.64 -4.71 6.31
N ILE A 156 21.52 -5.39 5.58
CA ILE A 156 22.66 -6.16 6.13
C ILE A 156 23.66 -5.23 6.84
N LEU A 157 23.74 -3.95 6.42
CA LEU A 157 24.65 -2.98 7.02
C LEU A 157 24.26 -2.61 8.45
N MET A 158 23.01 -2.87 8.87
CA MET A 158 22.56 -2.61 10.24
C MET A 158 23.34 -3.41 11.29
N ASP A 159 23.81 -4.61 10.96
CA ASP A 159 24.63 -5.41 11.89
C ASP A 159 25.99 -4.76 12.20
N ALA A 160 26.43 -3.80 11.39
CA ALA A 160 27.64 -3.01 11.60
C ALA A 160 27.41 -1.73 12.43
N ASP A 161 26.15 -1.40 12.75
CA ASP A 161 25.83 -0.28 13.62
C ASP A 161 26.36 -0.55 15.05
N PRO A 162 27.15 0.37 15.64
CA PRO A 162 27.69 0.22 16.99
C PRO A 162 26.63 -0.01 18.07
N VAL A 163 25.44 0.58 17.93
CA VAL A 163 24.31 0.40 18.87
C VAL A 163 23.76 -1.02 18.77
N VAL A 164 23.59 -1.53 17.56
CA VAL A 164 23.12 -2.90 17.30
C VAL A 164 24.13 -3.93 17.83
N GLU A 165 25.42 -3.69 17.60
CA GLU A 165 26.50 -4.50 18.16
C GLU A 165 26.46 -4.51 19.69
N ARG A 166 26.39 -3.33 20.32
CA ARG A 166 26.33 -3.19 21.77
C ARG A 166 25.15 -3.95 22.38
N ILE A 167 23.94 -3.76 21.84
CA ILE A 167 22.74 -4.46 22.31
C ILE A 167 22.92 -5.97 22.18
N SER A 168 23.38 -6.44 21.02
CA SER A 168 23.55 -7.88 20.76
C SER A 168 24.54 -8.52 21.74
N VAL A 169 25.68 -7.88 22.01
CA VAL A 169 26.70 -8.38 22.94
C VAL A 169 26.18 -8.46 24.37
N LEU A 170 25.47 -7.42 24.84
CA LEU A 170 24.86 -7.39 26.18
C LEU A 170 23.86 -8.54 26.35
N TYR A 171 22.99 -8.73 25.37
CA TYR A 171 21.99 -9.80 25.40
C TYR A 171 22.62 -11.19 25.38
N VAL A 172 23.62 -11.45 24.54
CA VAL A 172 24.35 -12.73 24.53
C VAL A 172 24.97 -13.01 25.91
N SER A 173 25.52 -11.98 26.53
CA SER A 173 26.18 -12.08 27.84
C SER A 173 25.20 -12.33 28.99
N LEU A 174 23.91 -12.01 28.82
CA LEU A 174 22.85 -12.30 29.79
C LEU A 174 22.37 -13.75 29.74
N LEU A 175 22.49 -14.44 28.60
CA LEU A 175 21.94 -15.79 28.42
C LEU A 175 22.46 -16.81 29.46
N PRO A 176 23.75 -16.86 29.83
CA PRO A 176 24.24 -17.81 30.84
C PRO A 176 23.53 -17.72 32.19
N LEU A 177 23.22 -16.50 32.65
CA LEU A 177 22.48 -16.27 33.91
C LEU A 177 21.09 -16.90 33.85
N TYR A 178 20.39 -16.80 32.71
CA TYR A 178 19.10 -17.46 32.55
C TYR A 178 19.24 -18.98 32.44
N ASP A 179 20.32 -19.52 31.86
CA ASP A 179 20.54 -20.97 31.81
C ASP A 179 20.66 -21.58 33.20
N THR A 180 21.38 -20.93 34.10
CA THR A 180 21.56 -21.44 35.46
C THR A 180 20.27 -21.32 36.27
N LEU A 181 19.53 -20.21 36.14
CA LEU A 181 18.21 -20.05 36.76
C LEU A 181 17.18 -21.06 36.24
N ILE A 182 17.21 -21.39 34.94
CA ILE A 182 16.31 -22.40 34.35
C ILE A 182 16.68 -23.81 34.82
N LYS A 183 17.97 -24.15 34.90
CA LYS A 183 18.43 -25.45 35.41
C LYS A 183 17.96 -25.70 36.85
N ASP A 184 17.98 -24.69 37.70
CA ASP A 184 17.48 -24.76 39.08
C ASP A 184 15.97 -25.13 39.16
N LEU A 185 15.19 -24.86 38.11
CA LEU A 185 13.75 -25.20 38.06
C LEU A 185 13.47 -26.69 37.85
N TYR A 186 14.35 -27.45 37.19
CA TYR A 186 14.13 -28.86 36.87
C TYR A 186 14.47 -29.82 38.01
N THR A 187 15.10 -29.33 39.06
CA THR A 187 15.53 -30.12 40.21
C THR A 187 14.39 -30.58 41.13
N GLU A 188 13.12 -30.19 40.90
CA GLU A 188 11.97 -30.60 41.74
C GLU A 188 10.66 -30.91 40.99
N GLU A 189 9.91 -31.90 41.50
CA GLU A 189 8.72 -32.56 40.90
C GLU A 189 7.36 -31.85 41.08
N THR A 190 7.29 -30.58 41.50
CA THR A 190 5.98 -29.97 41.85
C THR A 190 5.34 -29.11 40.75
N LYS A 191 4.00 -29.24 40.67
CA LYS A 191 3.08 -28.50 39.79
C LYS A 191 3.37 -26.99 39.80
N ILE A 192 3.41 -26.40 38.59
CA ILE A 192 3.44 -24.96 38.26
C ILE A 192 3.96 -24.07 39.40
N ASN A 193 5.29 -24.03 39.52
CA ASN A 193 5.96 -23.14 40.47
C ASN A 193 5.83 -21.69 39.97
N ASP A 194 5.28 -20.76 40.75
CA ASP A 194 5.15 -19.33 40.39
C ASP A 194 6.47 -18.72 39.90
N ARG A 195 7.60 -19.27 40.36
CA ARG A 195 8.96 -18.97 39.88
C ARG A 195 9.14 -19.16 38.36
N LYS A 196 8.51 -20.19 37.78
CA LYS A 196 8.52 -20.45 36.32
C LYS A 196 7.81 -19.33 35.56
N ILE A 197 6.68 -18.85 36.08
CA ILE A 197 5.90 -17.77 35.46
C ILE A 197 6.68 -16.46 35.49
N ILE A 198 7.38 -16.16 36.60
CA ILE A 198 8.24 -14.98 36.71
C ILE A 198 9.38 -15.06 35.69
N LEU A 199 10.11 -16.17 35.61
CA LEU A 199 11.19 -16.32 34.63
C LEU A 199 10.68 -16.22 33.18
N LEU A 200 9.54 -16.86 32.88
CA LEU A 200 8.87 -16.75 31.58
C LEU A 200 8.52 -15.31 31.24
N LYS A 201 7.92 -14.56 32.18
CA LYS A 201 7.59 -13.14 32.03
C LYS A 201 8.82 -12.32 31.64
N PHE A 202 9.94 -12.49 32.33
CA PHE A 202 11.16 -11.73 32.01
C PHE A 202 11.80 -12.14 30.69
N LEU A 203 11.83 -13.44 30.37
CA LEU A 203 12.32 -13.91 29.07
C LEU A 203 11.48 -13.36 27.91
N LEU A 204 10.16 -13.29 28.07
CA LEU A 204 9.27 -12.66 27.08
C LEU A 204 9.59 -11.17 26.93
N GLN A 205 9.76 -10.44 28.04
CA GLN A 205 10.10 -9.01 28.02
C GLN A 205 11.44 -8.69 27.34
N LEU A 206 12.39 -9.64 27.33
CA LEU A 206 13.64 -9.45 26.60
C LEU A 206 13.41 -9.38 25.08
N LEU A 207 12.34 -9.98 24.55
CA LEU A 207 11.99 -9.93 23.12
C LEU A 207 11.40 -8.59 22.69
N GLY A 208 11.04 -7.72 23.63
CA GLY A 208 10.56 -6.36 23.38
C GLY A 208 11.69 -5.38 23.07
N LYS A 209 11.54 -4.13 23.49
CA LYS A 209 12.59 -3.11 23.28
C LYS A 209 13.83 -3.39 24.15
N PRO A 210 15.05 -3.21 23.62
CA PRO A 210 15.40 -2.75 22.27
C PRO A 210 15.45 -3.85 21.18
N LEU A 211 15.46 -5.14 21.54
CA LEU A 211 15.66 -6.26 20.62
C LEU A 211 14.64 -6.32 19.46
N ALA A 212 13.37 -6.01 19.73
CA ALA A 212 12.29 -6.00 18.73
C ALA A 212 12.54 -5.02 17.56
N LEU A 213 13.39 -4.00 17.76
CA LEU A 213 13.69 -2.98 16.75
C LEU A 213 14.87 -3.37 15.84
N LEU A 214 15.51 -4.50 16.11
CA LEU A 214 16.61 -5.02 15.32
C LEU A 214 16.10 -5.85 14.13
N ASP A 215 16.97 -6.13 13.17
CA ASP A 215 16.65 -7.10 12.13
C ASP A 215 16.57 -8.51 12.74
N LEU A 216 15.37 -9.11 12.66
CA LEU A 216 15.07 -10.44 13.17
C LEU A 216 14.78 -11.46 12.04
N LYS A 217 15.03 -11.08 10.79
CA LYS A 217 14.79 -11.94 9.63
C LYS A 217 15.86 -13.02 9.50
N CYS A 218 15.49 -14.12 8.84
CA CYS A 218 16.47 -15.05 8.28
C CYS A 218 16.69 -14.72 6.80
N GLY A 219 17.77 -14.00 6.46
CA GLY A 219 18.17 -13.81 5.06
C GLY A 219 18.57 -15.12 4.38
N ASP A 220 18.72 -15.10 3.05
CA ASP A 220 18.94 -16.29 2.21
C ASP A 220 20.15 -17.17 2.63
N LYS A 221 21.12 -16.63 3.38
CA LYS A 221 22.32 -17.37 3.83
C LYS A 221 22.87 -17.04 5.23
N THR A 222 22.52 -15.91 5.84
CA THR A 222 23.09 -15.49 7.14
C THR A 222 22.04 -14.92 8.07
N LYS A 223 22.03 -15.40 9.32
CA LYS A 223 21.23 -14.82 10.40
C LYS A 223 21.91 -13.58 10.94
N SER A 224 21.15 -12.49 11.08
CA SER A 224 21.58 -11.27 11.75
C SER A 224 21.97 -11.52 13.21
N ARG A 225 22.67 -10.57 13.83
CA ARG A 225 23.06 -10.69 15.24
C ARG A 225 21.83 -10.73 16.16
N GLY A 226 20.88 -9.83 15.94
CA GLY A 226 19.60 -9.79 16.67
C GLY A 226 18.82 -11.11 16.56
N ARG A 227 18.78 -11.70 15.36
CA ARG A 227 18.11 -12.99 15.13
C ARG A 227 18.70 -14.12 15.98
N ARG A 228 20.02 -14.25 16.06
CA ARG A 228 20.67 -15.33 16.84
C ARG A 228 20.36 -15.22 18.33
N VAL A 229 20.36 -13.99 18.84
CA VAL A 229 19.98 -13.68 20.23
C VAL A 229 18.52 -14.06 20.48
N ALA A 230 17.62 -13.63 19.61
CA ALA A 230 16.20 -13.91 19.73
C ALA A 230 15.89 -15.42 19.68
N GLU A 231 16.53 -16.18 18.80
CA GLU A 231 16.41 -17.64 18.75
C GLU A 231 16.86 -18.31 20.06
N SER A 232 17.95 -17.83 20.65
CA SER A 232 18.47 -18.36 21.93
C SER A 232 17.52 -18.06 23.10
N ILE A 233 16.84 -16.91 23.07
CA ILE A 233 15.80 -16.57 24.07
C ILE A 233 14.57 -17.46 23.86
N ILE A 234 14.13 -17.67 22.62
CA ILE A 234 13.00 -18.57 22.32
C ILE A 234 13.28 -20.00 22.76
N GLU A 235 14.52 -20.49 22.57
CA GLU A 235 14.90 -21.82 23.04
C GLU A 235 14.69 -21.98 24.55
N LYS A 236 15.08 -20.97 25.33
CA LYS A 236 14.87 -20.92 26.77
C LYS A 236 13.39 -20.84 27.13
N ILE A 237 12.61 -20.00 26.45
CA ILE A 237 11.15 -19.90 26.66
C ILE A 237 10.48 -21.26 26.41
N LEU A 238 10.79 -21.90 25.28
CA LEU A 238 10.20 -23.18 24.88
C LEU A 238 10.66 -24.36 25.75
N SER A 239 11.79 -24.24 26.45
CA SER A 239 12.16 -25.21 27.48
C SER A 239 11.25 -25.13 28.72
N ILE A 240 10.76 -23.94 29.07
CA ILE A 240 9.87 -23.74 30.21
C ILE A 240 8.43 -24.10 29.84
N VAL A 241 7.96 -23.64 28.67
CA VAL A 241 6.59 -23.81 28.18
C VAL A 241 6.58 -24.15 26.70
N SER A 242 6.02 -25.31 26.34
CA SER A 242 5.88 -25.72 24.93
C SER A 242 4.60 -25.20 24.27
N ASP A 243 3.53 -25.01 25.04
CA ASP A 243 2.26 -24.45 24.54
C ASP A 243 2.30 -22.92 24.52
N ILE A 244 2.41 -22.36 23.32
CA ILE A 244 2.50 -20.91 23.10
C ILE A 244 1.18 -20.18 23.36
N PHE A 245 0.02 -20.82 23.17
CA PHE A 245 -1.28 -20.17 23.33
C PHE A 245 -1.71 -20.12 24.79
N TRP A 246 -1.21 -21.06 25.61
CA TRP A 246 -1.34 -20.96 27.06
C TRP A 246 -0.73 -19.65 27.61
N ILE A 247 0.32 -19.11 26.98
CA ILE A 247 0.92 -17.82 27.38
C ILE A 247 -0.08 -16.66 27.18
N LEU A 248 -0.87 -16.68 26.10
CA LEU A 248 -1.92 -15.68 25.87
C LEU A 248 -3.07 -15.81 26.87
N GLU A 249 -3.45 -17.04 27.23
CA GLU A 249 -4.46 -17.27 28.26
C GLU A 249 -4.01 -16.71 29.60
N LEU A 250 -2.73 -16.93 29.98
CA LEU A 250 -2.17 -16.41 31.22
C LEU A 250 -2.41 -14.91 31.33
N GLN A 251 -2.10 -14.12 30.31
CA GLN A 251 -2.29 -12.65 30.29
C GLN A 251 -3.71 -12.22 30.69
N THR A 252 -4.74 -13.02 30.36
CA THR A 252 -6.14 -12.71 30.70
C THR A 252 -6.54 -13.09 32.13
N THR A 253 -5.89 -14.08 32.76
CA THR A 253 -6.27 -14.60 34.09
C THR A 253 -6.12 -13.56 35.23
N ASN A 254 -6.93 -13.62 36.29
CA ASN A 254 -6.84 -12.69 37.44
C ASN A 254 -5.88 -13.18 38.55
N SER A 255 -4.85 -13.97 38.23
CA SER A 255 -3.89 -14.45 39.24
C SER A 255 -2.93 -13.34 39.71
N LEU A 256 -2.44 -13.44 40.96
CA LEU A 256 -1.46 -12.53 41.56
C LEU A 256 -0.12 -12.52 40.80
N PHE A 257 0.25 -13.65 40.20
CA PHE A 257 1.44 -13.81 39.35
C PHE A 257 1.00 -14.01 37.91
N ASN A 258 0.62 -12.91 37.27
CA ASN A 258 0.25 -12.88 35.86
C ASN A 258 1.32 -12.16 35.02
N ILE A 259 1.45 -12.60 33.77
CA ILE A 259 2.24 -12.03 32.67
C ILE A 259 1.66 -10.68 32.19
N ARG A 260 0.59 -10.12 32.79
CA ARG A 260 -0.05 -8.83 32.43
C ARG A 260 0.87 -7.63 32.20
N GLN A 261 2.08 -7.64 32.78
CA GLN A 261 3.05 -6.55 32.62
C GLN A 261 4.03 -6.76 31.46
N VAL A 262 3.88 -7.83 30.68
CA VAL A 262 4.60 -8.00 29.41
C VAL A 262 3.94 -7.12 28.37
N ASP A 263 4.75 -6.37 27.64
CA ASP A 263 4.31 -5.51 26.56
C ASP A 263 3.83 -6.34 25.35
N ASP A 264 2.77 -5.85 24.69
CA ASP A 264 2.19 -6.53 23.54
C ASP A 264 3.19 -6.65 22.38
N LEU A 265 4.20 -5.77 22.30
CA LEU A 265 5.30 -5.84 21.33
C LEU A 265 6.21 -7.06 21.56
N SER A 266 6.61 -7.33 22.81
CA SER A 266 7.34 -8.55 23.18
C SER A 266 6.57 -9.81 22.76
N MET A 267 5.27 -9.85 23.05
CA MET A 267 4.40 -10.97 22.68
C MET A 267 4.30 -11.10 21.17
N ALA A 268 4.09 -10.00 20.46
CA ALA A 268 3.99 -10.02 19.00
C ALA A 268 5.29 -10.48 18.34
N THR A 269 6.44 -10.08 18.89
CA THR A 269 7.77 -10.50 18.42
C THR A 269 7.98 -12.00 18.65
N PHE A 270 7.57 -12.52 19.82
CA PHE A 270 7.60 -13.95 20.12
C PHE A 270 6.77 -14.77 19.13
N PHE A 271 5.52 -14.37 18.88
CA PHE A 271 4.63 -15.05 17.95
C PHE A 271 5.10 -14.92 16.49
N TYR A 272 5.67 -13.79 16.09
CA TYR A 272 6.29 -13.60 14.77
C TYR A 272 7.42 -14.62 14.53
N LEU A 273 8.36 -14.71 15.46
CA LEU A 273 9.53 -15.59 15.31
C LEU A 273 9.13 -17.07 15.21
N ILE A 274 8.10 -17.49 15.94
CA ILE A 274 7.65 -18.89 15.92
C ILE A 274 6.78 -19.18 14.69
N LEU A 275 5.71 -18.38 14.48
CA LEU A 275 4.69 -18.70 13.47
C LEU A 275 5.06 -18.26 12.05
N ALA A 276 5.85 -17.20 11.89
CA ALA A 276 6.21 -16.67 10.59
C ALA A 276 7.61 -17.15 10.13
N GLU A 277 8.57 -17.15 11.06
CA GLU A 277 9.96 -17.51 10.78
C GLU A 277 10.30 -18.98 11.15
N ASN A 278 9.29 -19.75 11.60
CA ASN A 278 9.40 -21.17 11.94
C ASN A 278 10.52 -21.50 12.95
N VAL A 279 10.83 -20.60 13.89
CA VAL A 279 11.83 -20.86 14.94
C VAL A 279 11.33 -21.98 15.85
N LEU A 280 12.08 -23.10 15.89
CA LEU A 280 11.83 -24.22 16.80
C LEU A 280 10.38 -24.74 16.76
N LEU A 281 9.73 -24.68 15.59
CA LEU A 281 8.34 -25.10 15.40
C LEU A 281 8.11 -26.58 15.79
N GLU A 282 9.16 -27.40 15.79
CA GLU A 282 9.14 -28.80 16.23
C GLU A 282 8.73 -28.97 17.70
N LYS A 283 8.99 -27.96 18.55
CA LYS A 283 8.67 -27.99 19.98
C LYS A 283 7.24 -27.54 20.29
N VAL A 284 6.54 -26.93 19.33
CA VAL A 284 5.20 -26.34 19.53
C VAL A 284 4.11 -27.35 19.16
N PRO A 285 3.09 -27.58 20.01
CA PRO A 285 1.97 -28.46 19.70
C PRO A 285 1.21 -28.01 18.45
N LYS A 286 1.03 -28.91 17.48
CA LYS A 286 0.27 -28.67 16.23
C LYS A 286 -1.24 -28.94 16.36
N VAL A 287 -1.81 -28.70 17.54
CA VAL A 287 -3.19 -29.10 17.88
C VAL A 287 -4.22 -28.03 17.50
N TYR A 288 -3.80 -26.77 17.35
CA TYR A 288 -4.68 -25.64 17.10
C TYR A 288 -5.11 -25.52 15.63
N ASP A 289 -6.39 -25.21 15.44
CA ASP A 289 -6.95 -24.89 14.13
C ASP A 289 -6.36 -23.58 13.58
N HIS A 290 -6.13 -23.51 12.26
CA HIS A 290 -5.52 -22.35 11.63
C HIS A 290 -6.37 -21.06 11.79
N VAL A 291 -7.70 -21.18 11.85
CA VAL A 291 -8.60 -20.04 12.10
C VAL A 291 -8.46 -19.57 13.55
N TYR A 292 -8.33 -20.50 14.50
CA TYR A 292 -8.09 -20.16 15.91
C TYR A 292 -6.77 -19.41 16.08
N ILE A 293 -5.68 -19.91 15.48
CA ILE A 293 -4.37 -19.26 15.49
C ILE A 293 -4.48 -17.84 14.92
N PHE A 294 -5.13 -17.68 13.77
CA PHE A 294 -5.31 -16.38 13.12
C PHE A 294 -6.09 -15.40 14.01
N GLN A 295 -7.20 -15.84 14.61
CA GLN A 295 -8.04 -14.98 15.45
C GLN A 295 -7.30 -14.47 16.68
N HIS A 296 -6.59 -15.35 17.38
CA HIS A 296 -5.90 -15.02 18.61
C HIS A 296 -4.61 -14.23 18.40
N THR A 297 -4.03 -14.24 17.20
CA THR A 297 -2.81 -13.47 16.87
C THR A 297 -3.09 -12.11 16.23
N LEU A 298 -4.33 -11.84 15.81
CA LEU A 298 -4.69 -10.61 15.09
C LEU A 298 -4.41 -9.32 15.88
N HIS A 299 -4.61 -9.36 17.21
CA HIS A 299 -4.32 -8.22 18.08
C HIS A 299 -2.82 -7.91 18.17
N LEU A 300 -1.96 -8.95 18.15
CA LEU A 300 -0.51 -8.82 18.15
C LEU A 300 0.00 -8.24 16.82
N ILE A 301 -0.56 -8.69 15.70
CA ILE A 301 -0.27 -8.13 14.38
C ILE A 301 -0.60 -6.63 14.34
N THR A 302 -1.75 -6.27 14.91
CA THR A 302 -2.18 -4.87 14.99
C THR A 302 -1.18 -4.03 15.79
N GLU A 303 -0.62 -4.58 16.88
CA GLU A 303 0.40 -3.88 17.67
C GLU A 303 1.68 -3.62 16.86
N LEU A 304 2.13 -4.60 16.05
CA LEU A 304 3.31 -4.44 15.18
C LEU A 304 3.14 -3.28 14.18
N PHE A 305 1.92 -3.07 13.67
CA PHE A 305 1.63 -1.98 12.73
C PHE A 305 1.51 -0.60 13.37
N LYS A 306 1.43 -0.49 14.70
CA LYS A 306 1.40 0.81 15.39
C LYS A 306 2.77 1.46 15.54
N HIS A 307 3.84 0.68 15.34
CA HIS A 307 5.21 1.18 15.47
C HIS A 307 5.72 1.68 14.11
N ASP A 308 6.47 2.78 14.11
CA ASP A 308 7.01 3.39 12.89
C ASP A 308 8.32 2.73 12.39
N ASN A 309 8.87 1.77 13.13
CA ASN A 309 10.13 1.11 12.77
C ASN A 309 9.96 0.11 11.62
N GLN A 310 10.86 0.17 10.64
CA GLN A 310 10.88 -0.70 9.46
C GLN A 310 10.79 -2.20 9.80
N PHE A 311 11.60 -2.68 10.73
CA PHE A 311 11.70 -4.11 11.05
C PHE A 311 10.44 -4.61 11.76
N VAL A 312 9.89 -3.80 12.67
CA VAL A 312 8.64 -4.14 13.38
C VAL A 312 7.46 -4.25 12.41
N ILE A 313 7.32 -3.30 11.49
CA ILE A 313 6.27 -3.34 10.46
C ILE A 313 6.48 -4.55 9.55
N HIS A 314 7.72 -4.83 9.15
CA HIS A 314 8.04 -6.01 8.36
C HIS A 314 7.60 -7.31 9.06
N ASN A 315 7.88 -7.43 10.36
CA ASN A 315 7.47 -8.58 11.16
C ASN A 315 5.94 -8.75 11.14
N GLY A 316 5.20 -7.64 11.26
CA GLY A 316 3.74 -7.63 11.16
C GLY A 316 3.23 -8.08 9.78
N LEU A 317 3.86 -7.61 8.70
CA LEU A 317 3.50 -8.00 7.33
C LEU A 317 3.80 -9.48 7.06
N GLN A 318 4.96 -9.96 7.48
CA GLN A 318 5.37 -11.36 7.31
C GLN A 318 4.48 -12.31 8.12
N LEU A 319 4.15 -11.95 9.37
CA LEU A 319 3.23 -12.71 10.21
C LEU A 319 1.82 -12.75 9.61
N SER A 320 1.29 -11.61 9.17
CA SER A 320 -0.02 -11.53 8.50
C SER A 320 -0.07 -12.42 7.26
N GLN A 321 0.94 -12.34 6.40
CA GLN A 321 1.02 -13.12 5.18
C GLN A 321 1.03 -14.62 5.46
N THR A 322 1.83 -15.06 6.44
CA THR A 322 1.98 -16.48 6.76
C THR A 322 0.67 -17.05 7.32
N LEU A 323 0.01 -16.31 8.22
CA LEU A 323 -1.25 -16.74 8.81
C LEU A 323 -2.39 -16.78 7.79
N LEU A 324 -2.49 -15.78 6.91
CA LEU A 324 -3.48 -15.77 5.84
C LEU A 324 -3.23 -16.87 4.80
N ASN A 325 -1.98 -17.22 4.55
CA ASN A 325 -1.65 -18.35 3.68
C ASN A 325 -2.11 -19.68 4.29
N ASN A 326 -2.02 -19.85 5.61
CA ASN A 326 -2.47 -21.05 6.31
C ASN A 326 -4.00 -21.20 6.34
N VAL A 327 -4.74 -20.09 6.27
CA VAL A 327 -6.20 -20.07 6.19
C VAL A 327 -6.70 -20.06 4.74
N ASN A 328 -5.80 -19.95 3.76
CA ASN A 328 -6.15 -19.86 2.35
C ASN A 328 -6.92 -21.12 1.91
N GLY A 329 -8.12 -20.92 1.34
CA GLY A 329 -9.03 -21.99 0.94
C GLY A 329 -10.17 -22.29 1.93
N VAL A 330 -10.11 -21.76 3.16
CA VAL A 330 -11.25 -21.77 4.10
C VAL A 330 -12.02 -20.47 3.95
N ALA A 331 -13.34 -20.55 3.71
CA ALA A 331 -14.21 -19.38 3.72
C ALA A 331 -14.48 -18.95 5.17
N LEU A 332 -13.82 -17.89 5.63
CA LEU A 332 -14.00 -17.38 6.99
C LEU A 332 -15.43 -16.83 7.17
N SER A 333 -16.06 -17.21 8.29
CA SER A 333 -17.41 -16.78 8.61
C SER A 333 -17.46 -15.32 9.08
N TYR A 334 -18.53 -14.61 8.71
CA TYR A 334 -18.76 -13.23 9.15
C TYR A 334 -18.83 -13.07 10.68
N HIS A 335 -19.16 -14.12 11.44
CA HIS A 335 -19.21 -14.09 12.91
C HIS A 335 -17.89 -13.69 13.57
N LEU A 336 -16.75 -13.94 12.90
CA LEU A 336 -15.44 -13.53 13.41
C LEU A 336 -15.32 -12.00 13.50
N LEU A 337 -16.02 -11.27 12.61
CA LEU A 337 -16.00 -9.81 12.54
C LEU A 337 -16.66 -9.11 13.74
N ASP A 338 -17.37 -9.85 14.60
CA ASP A 338 -17.91 -9.32 15.86
C ASP A 338 -16.77 -8.91 16.83
N SER A 339 -15.56 -9.45 16.63
CA SER A 339 -14.38 -9.07 17.40
C SER A 339 -13.80 -7.73 16.96
N GLU A 340 -13.55 -6.83 17.92
CA GLU A 340 -12.95 -5.50 17.68
C GLU A 340 -11.58 -5.58 17.00
N HIS A 341 -10.87 -6.70 17.16
CA HIS A 341 -9.54 -6.92 16.58
C HIS A 341 -9.52 -6.81 15.05
N HIS A 342 -10.59 -7.21 14.36
CA HIS A 342 -10.66 -7.08 12.90
C HIS A 342 -10.75 -5.63 12.44
N SER A 343 -11.52 -4.79 13.15
CA SER A 343 -11.64 -3.36 12.85
C SER A 343 -10.31 -2.64 13.08
N LYS A 344 -9.65 -2.95 14.21
CA LYS A 344 -8.31 -2.42 14.54
C LYS A 344 -7.27 -2.85 13.51
N PHE A 345 -7.25 -4.11 13.11
CA PHE A 345 -6.35 -4.62 12.07
C PHE A 345 -6.55 -3.89 10.74
N CYS A 346 -7.80 -3.74 10.28
CA CYS A 346 -8.09 -3.05 9.01
C CYS A 346 -7.64 -1.58 9.03
N THR A 347 -7.81 -0.90 10.16
CA THR A 347 -7.36 0.49 10.33
C THR A 347 -5.83 0.57 10.32
N ALA A 348 -5.17 -0.32 11.05
CA ALA A 348 -3.71 -0.37 11.14
C ALA A 348 -3.05 -0.70 9.79
N ILE A 349 -3.53 -1.74 9.09
CA ILE A 349 -2.98 -2.10 7.77
C ILE A 349 -3.25 -1.01 6.73
N THR A 350 -4.40 -0.33 6.78
CA THR A 350 -4.67 0.79 5.86
C THR A 350 -3.76 1.98 6.13
N ASN A 351 -3.43 2.27 7.39
CA ASN A 351 -2.42 3.28 7.72
C ASN A 351 -1.04 2.91 7.15
N VAL A 352 -0.64 1.64 7.23
CA VAL A 352 0.61 1.16 6.62
C VAL A 352 0.57 1.32 5.09
N ILE A 353 -0.56 1.04 4.43
CA ILE A 353 -0.71 1.19 2.98
C ILE A 353 -0.57 2.65 2.54
N ILE A 354 -1.09 3.60 3.33
CA ILE A 354 -1.15 5.02 2.92
C ILE A 354 0.13 5.77 3.32
N TYR A 355 0.58 5.61 4.57
CA TYR A 355 1.54 6.53 5.20
C TYR A 355 2.95 5.96 5.39
N ASN A 356 3.16 4.65 5.22
CA ASN A 356 4.50 4.10 5.40
C ASN A 356 5.47 4.65 4.37
N GLU A 357 6.71 4.98 4.76
CA GLU A 357 7.69 5.60 3.86
C GLU A 357 8.21 4.63 2.78
N LEU A 358 8.30 3.34 3.09
CA LEU A 358 8.81 2.31 2.19
C LEU A 358 7.74 1.84 1.19
N GLU A 359 7.99 2.02 -0.11
CA GLU A 359 7.06 1.59 -1.17
C GLU A 359 6.84 0.07 -1.14
N LYS A 360 7.88 -0.69 -0.83
CA LYS A 360 7.82 -2.16 -0.68
C LYS A 360 6.82 -2.57 0.41
N HIS A 361 6.84 -1.90 1.55
CA HIS A 361 5.90 -2.19 2.65
C HIS A 361 4.48 -1.80 2.28
N ARG A 362 4.26 -0.64 1.65
CA ARG A 362 2.93 -0.23 1.16
C ARG A 362 2.32 -1.26 0.20
N LYS A 363 3.09 -1.72 -0.79
CA LYS A 363 2.66 -2.74 -1.77
C LYS A 363 2.31 -4.06 -1.11
N ARG A 364 3.19 -4.56 -0.24
CA ARG A 364 3.00 -5.81 0.49
C ARG A 364 1.78 -5.75 1.41
N ALA A 365 1.57 -4.63 2.10
CA ALA A 365 0.39 -4.41 2.94
C ALA A 365 -0.91 -4.45 2.12
N LEU A 366 -0.90 -3.88 0.90
CA LEU A 366 -2.07 -3.90 0.00
C LEU A 366 -2.43 -5.32 -0.46
N GLU A 367 -1.42 -6.15 -0.76
CA GLU A 367 -1.61 -7.57 -1.09
C GLU A 367 -2.21 -8.37 0.07
N ILE A 368 -1.64 -8.20 1.27
CA ILE A 368 -2.13 -8.83 2.50
C ILE A 368 -3.58 -8.40 2.79
N PHE A 369 -3.87 -7.11 2.66
CA PHE A 369 -5.22 -6.59 2.85
C PHE A 369 -6.22 -7.20 1.86
N ARG A 370 -5.82 -7.36 0.59
CA ARG A 370 -6.64 -8.04 -0.43
C ARG A 370 -6.91 -9.49 -0.06
N GLN A 371 -5.86 -10.23 0.30
CA GLN A 371 -5.99 -11.64 0.68
C GLN A 371 -6.87 -11.80 1.92
N TYR A 372 -6.69 -10.93 2.92
CA TYR A 372 -7.53 -10.88 4.12
C TYR A 372 -9.00 -10.67 3.75
N LEU A 373 -9.33 -9.66 2.94
CA LEU A 373 -10.70 -9.39 2.54
C LEU A 373 -11.30 -10.60 1.81
N LEU A 374 -10.57 -11.17 0.84
CA LEU A 374 -11.03 -12.30 0.04
C LEU A 374 -11.11 -13.63 0.82
N SER A 375 -10.46 -13.74 1.99
CA SER A 375 -10.55 -14.93 2.83
C SER A 375 -11.94 -15.14 3.46
N PHE A 376 -12.73 -14.08 3.60
CA PHE A 376 -14.09 -14.16 4.14
C PHE A 376 -15.10 -14.67 3.10
N GLU A 377 -16.20 -15.24 3.58
CA GLU A 377 -17.38 -15.50 2.76
C GLU A 377 -18.01 -14.20 2.23
N MET A 378 -18.88 -14.30 1.23
CA MET A 378 -19.49 -13.12 0.58
C MET A 378 -20.18 -12.16 1.54
N HIS A 379 -20.81 -12.68 2.60
CA HIS A 379 -21.42 -11.84 3.63
C HIS A 379 -20.37 -11.00 4.38
N GLY A 380 -19.28 -11.63 4.82
CA GLY A 380 -18.18 -10.97 5.53
C GLY A 380 -17.47 -9.95 4.65
N ARG A 381 -17.22 -10.29 3.37
CA ARG A 381 -16.65 -9.35 2.38
C ARG A 381 -17.49 -8.09 2.24
N TYR A 382 -18.81 -8.25 2.10
CA TYR A 382 -19.74 -7.11 2.02
C TYR A 382 -19.68 -6.23 3.27
N LEU A 383 -19.69 -6.83 4.47
CA LEU A 383 -19.65 -6.09 5.74
C LEU A 383 -18.33 -5.33 5.93
N LEU A 384 -17.20 -5.95 5.58
CA LEU A 384 -15.89 -5.31 5.62
C LEU A 384 -15.88 -4.08 4.70
N ILE A 385 -16.27 -4.23 3.44
CA ILE A 385 -16.32 -3.12 2.48
C ILE A 385 -17.25 -2.01 2.98
N TYR A 386 -18.46 -2.37 3.40
CA TYR A 386 -19.47 -1.42 3.90
C TYR A 386 -18.98 -0.60 5.09
N ASN A 387 -18.31 -1.22 6.05
CA ASN A 387 -17.81 -0.53 7.24
C ASN A 387 -16.53 0.26 6.94
N LEU A 388 -15.63 -0.25 6.11
CA LEU A 388 -14.37 0.41 5.79
C LEU A 388 -14.57 1.72 5.03
N ILE A 389 -15.49 1.77 4.08
CA ILE A 389 -15.78 3.02 3.34
C ILE A 389 -16.21 4.16 4.28
N LYS A 390 -16.85 3.85 5.42
CA LYS A 390 -17.26 4.86 6.41
C LYS A 390 -16.12 5.40 7.25
N VAL A 391 -15.04 4.62 7.39
CA VAL A 391 -13.89 4.95 8.26
C VAL A 391 -12.75 5.54 7.44
N LEU A 392 -12.60 5.11 6.18
CA LEU A 392 -11.52 5.53 5.30
C LEU A 392 -11.82 6.91 4.68
N ASN A 393 -10.84 7.82 4.79
CA ASN A 393 -10.90 9.14 4.16
C ASN A 393 -10.10 9.23 2.85
N HIS A 394 -9.22 8.26 2.58
CA HIS A 394 -8.30 8.33 1.44
C HIS A 394 -8.96 7.80 0.15
N THR A 395 -9.13 8.69 -0.83
CA THR A 395 -9.88 8.42 -2.09
C THR A 395 -9.30 7.27 -2.89
N GLY A 396 -7.97 7.11 -2.93
CA GLY A 396 -7.31 5.98 -3.59
C GLY A 396 -7.62 4.62 -2.94
N MET A 397 -7.79 4.56 -1.61
CA MET A 397 -8.14 3.30 -0.94
C MET A 397 -9.61 2.95 -1.15
N ILE A 398 -10.48 3.96 -1.20
CA ILE A 398 -11.90 3.79 -1.56
C ILE A 398 -12.02 3.29 -3.01
N ALA A 399 -11.26 3.88 -3.94
CA ALA A 399 -11.19 3.45 -5.34
C ALA A 399 -10.74 1.99 -5.49
N TYR A 400 -9.77 1.57 -4.67
CA TYR A 400 -9.33 0.18 -4.62
C TYR A 400 -10.44 -0.76 -4.10
N LEU A 401 -11.15 -0.39 -3.03
CA LEU A 401 -12.30 -1.17 -2.53
C LEU A 401 -13.43 -1.28 -3.56
N ILE A 402 -13.72 -0.21 -4.30
CA ILE A 402 -14.70 -0.24 -5.41
C ILE A 402 -14.27 -1.25 -6.48
N THR A 403 -12.98 -1.25 -6.82
CA THR A 403 -12.43 -2.17 -7.83
C THR A 403 -12.51 -3.62 -7.34
N LEU A 404 -12.18 -3.90 -6.08
CA LEU A 404 -12.33 -5.23 -5.49
C LEU A 404 -13.80 -5.69 -5.49
N TYR A 405 -14.73 -4.79 -5.15
CA TYR A 405 -16.15 -5.11 -5.18
C TYR A 405 -16.63 -5.39 -6.61
N LYS A 406 -16.16 -4.62 -7.61
CA LYS A 406 -16.42 -4.90 -9.03
C LYS A 406 -15.93 -6.29 -9.45
N ASP A 407 -14.73 -6.67 -9.02
CA ASP A 407 -14.15 -7.99 -9.34
C ASP A 407 -14.98 -9.12 -8.70
N MET A 408 -15.45 -8.93 -7.46
CA MET A 408 -16.39 -9.87 -6.81
C MET A 408 -17.70 -10.01 -7.57
N ILE A 409 -18.28 -8.90 -8.04
CA ILE A 409 -19.48 -8.92 -8.88
C ILE A 409 -19.18 -9.69 -10.18
N MET A 410 -18.01 -9.47 -10.77
CA MET A 410 -17.60 -10.15 -11.99
C MET A 410 -17.54 -11.67 -11.85
N GLU A 411 -16.95 -12.16 -10.75
CA GLU A 411 -16.94 -13.59 -10.44
C GLU A 411 -18.35 -14.18 -10.34
N GLU A 412 -19.29 -13.53 -9.64
CA GLU A 412 -20.67 -14.02 -9.51
C GLU A 412 -21.45 -14.04 -10.83
N PHE A 413 -21.28 -13.00 -11.67
CA PHE A 413 -21.90 -12.98 -13.00
C PHE A 413 -21.37 -14.10 -13.90
N ASN A 414 -20.10 -14.48 -13.76
CA ASN A 414 -19.53 -15.61 -14.49
C ASN A 414 -20.11 -16.95 -14.03
N ASN A 415 -20.38 -17.08 -12.72
CA ASN A 415 -20.99 -18.27 -12.13
C ASN A 415 -22.51 -18.38 -12.35
N LYS A 416 -23.16 -17.35 -12.92
CA LYS A 416 -24.61 -17.27 -13.19
C LYS A 416 -25.52 -17.39 -11.96
N CYS A 417 -24.95 -17.36 -10.75
CA CYS A 417 -25.68 -17.38 -9.48
C CYS A 417 -25.28 -16.12 -8.71
N LEU A 418 -26.18 -15.14 -8.67
CA LEU A 418 -25.94 -13.87 -8.00
C LEU A 418 -26.36 -13.97 -6.53
N SER A 419 -25.48 -13.58 -5.62
CA SER A 419 -25.84 -13.51 -4.20
C SER A 419 -26.73 -12.30 -3.91
N MET A 420 -27.38 -12.31 -2.75
CA MET A 420 -28.15 -11.15 -2.28
C MET A 420 -27.28 -9.91 -2.01
N TYR A 421 -25.95 -10.05 -1.96
CA TYR A 421 -25.01 -8.95 -1.71
C TYR A 421 -24.58 -8.22 -2.98
N VAL A 422 -24.91 -8.79 -4.14
CA VAL A 422 -24.64 -8.24 -5.49
C VAL A 422 -25.96 -7.94 -6.23
N THR A 423 -27.10 -8.05 -5.55
CA THR A 423 -28.42 -7.81 -6.15
C THR A 423 -29.32 -6.95 -5.26
N GLY A 424 -30.20 -6.18 -5.89
CA GLY A 424 -31.25 -5.43 -5.22
C GLY A 424 -30.74 -4.42 -4.17
N PRO A 425 -31.44 -4.27 -3.03
CA PRO A 425 -31.18 -3.18 -2.07
C PRO A 425 -29.76 -3.15 -1.50
N LYS A 426 -29.11 -4.30 -1.31
CA LYS A 426 -27.74 -4.36 -0.74
C LYS A 426 -26.71 -3.80 -1.72
N LEU A 427 -26.84 -4.13 -3.01
CA LEU A 427 -26.02 -3.53 -4.07
C LEU A 427 -26.25 -2.00 -4.11
N PHE A 428 -27.50 -1.56 -4.02
CA PHE A 428 -27.85 -0.13 -4.13
C PHE A 428 -27.22 0.70 -3.01
N VAL A 429 -27.22 0.19 -1.77
CA VAL A 429 -26.57 0.85 -0.63
C VAL A 429 -25.08 1.09 -0.89
N LEU A 430 -24.36 0.08 -1.40
CA LEU A 430 -22.94 0.27 -1.71
C LEU A 430 -22.73 1.20 -2.91
N LEU A 431 -23.57 1.11 -3.95
CA LEU A 431 -23.51 2.02 -5.10
C LEU A 431 -23.72 3.48 -4.67
N ASP A 432 -24.66 3.74 -3.77
CA ASP A 432 -24.91 5.10 -3.24
C ASP A 432 -23.72 5.61 -2.42
N MET A 433 -23.04 4.74 -1.68
CA MET A 433 -21.82 5.10 -0.96
C MET A 433 -20.63 5.35 -1.90
N PHE A 434 -20.47 4.54 -2.95
CA PHE A 434 -19.41 4.70 -3.94
C PHE A 434 -19.62 5.95 -4.82
N CYS A 435 -20.88 6.23 -5.16
CA CYS A 435 -21.31 7.34 -6.00
C CYS A 435 -21.73 8.54 -5.14
N TYR A 436 -20.90 8.91 -4.16
CA TYR A 436 -21.15 10.03 -3.27
C TYR A 436 -20.21 11.20 -3.59
N LEU A 437 -20.78 12.41 -3.65
CA LEU A 437 -20.06 13.67 -3.81
C LEU A 437 -20.31 14.53 -2.57
N HIS A 438 -19.30 14.74 -1.73
CA HIS A 438 -19.43 15.39 -0.41
C HIS A 438 -20.18 16.73 -0.44
N LYS A 439 -19.94 17.56 -1.47
CA LYS A 439 -20.57 18.88 -1.67
C LYS A 439 -21.37 18.94 -2.97
N GLY A 440 -21.76 17.79 -3.53
CA GLY A 440 -22.39 17.71 -4.85
C GLY A 440 -21.53 18.36 -5.93
N GLU A 441 -22.06 19.41 -6.56
CA GLU A 441 -21.45 20.14 -7.68
C GLU A 441 -20.15 20.88 -7.31
N GLU A 442 -19.97 21.25 -6.04
CA GLU A 442 -18.79 21.99 -5.54
C GLU A 442 -17.66 21.09 -5.01
N SER A 443 -17.80 19.77 -5.18
CA SER A 443 -16.79 18.83 -4.69
C SER A 443 -15.49 18.99 -5.47
N ASP A 444 -14.34 18.79 -4.80
CA ASP A 444 -13.04 18.81 -5.47
C ASP A 444 -12.92 17.58 -6.38
N MET A 445 -13.16 17.79 -7.66
CA MET A 445 -13.16 16.73 -8.67
C MET A 445 -11.77 16.13 -8.90
N VAL A 446 -10.70 16.85 -8.54
CA VAL A 446 -9.32 16.35 -8.69
C VAL A 446 -8.98 15.41 -7.53
N GLU A 447 -9.34 15.78 -6.30
CA GLU A 447 -9.13 14.95 -5.11
C GLU A 447 -9.93 13.64 -5.17
N LEU A 448 -11.18 13.73 -5.62
CA LEU A 448 -12.08 12.59 -5.77
C LEU A 448 -11.88 11.78 -7.07
N ALA A 449 -10.92 12.16 -7.92
CA ALA A 449 -10.77 11.61 -9.28
C ALA A 449 -10.67 10.08 -9.29
N ASP A 450 -9.81 9.51 -8.44
CA ASP A 450 -9.61 8.05 -8.37
C ASP A 450 -10.90 7.31 -7.99
N GLN A 451 -11.62 7.82 -6.98
CA GLN A 451 -12.89 7.26 -6.54
C GLN A 451 -13.96 7.38 -7.63
N ILE A 452 -14.08 8.55 -8.27
CA ILE A 452 -15.05 8.79 -9.35
C ILE A 452 -14.79 7.83 -10.52
N VAL A 453 -13.54 7.70 -10.95
CA VAL A 453 -13.17 6.79 -12.05
C VAL A 453 -13.49 5.35 -11.71
N ALA A 454 -13.17 4.88 -10.50
CA ALA A 454 -13.51 3.54 -10.05
C ALA A 454 -15.03 3.30 -10.00
N SER A 455 -15.81 4.25 -9.46
CA SER A 455 -17.27 4.19 -9.42
C SER A 455 -17.90 4.15 -10.81
N LEU A 456 -17.44 5.01 -11.72
CA LEU A 456 -17.91 5.02 -13.11
C LEU A 456 -17.57 3.72 -13.84
N ASN A 457 -16.39 3.14 -13.61
CA ASN A 457 -16.00 1.85 -14.16
C ASN A 457 -16.90 0.71 -13.65
N LEU A 458 -17.23 0.70 -12.35
CA LEU A 458 -18.17 -0.28 -11.77
C LEU A 458 -19.57 -0.16 -12.40
N LEU A 459 -20.11 1.07 -12.47
CA LEU A 459 -21.42 1.31 -13.09
C LEU A 459 -21.44 0.91 -14.56
N ARG A 460 -20.36 1.22 -15.29
CA ARG A 460 -20.17 0.81 -16.68
C ARG A 460 -20.18 -0.71 -16.82
N TYR A 461 -19.49 -1.43 -15.94
CA TYR A 461 -19.47 -2.88 -15.95
C TYR A 461 -20.87 -3.47 -15.77
N LEU A 462 -21.60 -3.01 -14.75
CA LEU A 462 -22.96 -3.47 -14.47
C LEU A 462 -23.89 -3.27 -15.68
N ALA A 463 -23.81 -2.11 -16.33
CA ALA A 463 -24.65 -1.83 -17.50
C ALA A 463 -24.30 -2.66 -18.75
N ILE A 464 -23.01 -2.97 -18.96
CA ILE A 464 -22.59 -3.80 -20.10
C ILE A 464 -22.95 -5.28 -19.87
N ARG A 465 -22.79 -5.76 -18.63
CA ARG A 465 -22.95 -7.17 -18.29
C ARG A 465 -24.40 -7.56 -18.05
N ASP A 466 -25.15 -6.74 -17.31
CA ASP A 466 -26.49 -7.10 -16.83
C ASP A 466 -27.62 -6.73 -17.82
N LYS A 467 -27.57 -7.30 -19.03
CA LYS A 467 -28.59 -7.00 -20.06
C LYS A 467 -30.00 -7.48 -19.71
N THR A 468 -30.12 -8.48 -18.85
CA THR A 468 -31.39 -9.11 -18.45
C THR A 468 -31.90 -8.61 -17.10
N ASN A 469 -31.28 -7.57 -16.52
CA ASN A 469 -31.65 -6.97 -15.23
C ASN A 469 -31.69 -7.97 -14.06
N MET A 470 -30.75 -8.92 -14.02
CA MET A 470 -30.63 -9.90 -12.94
C MET A 470 -30.26 -9.24 -11.60
N SER A 471 -29.46 -8.16 -11.65
CA SER A 471 -29.06 -7.42 -10.44
C SER A 471 -30.11 -6.43 -9.94
N LYS A 472 -31.15 -6.16 -10.75
CA LYS A 472 -32.15 -5.09 -10.54
C LYS A 472 -31.60 -3.66 -10.62
N VAL A 473 -30.34 -3.48 -11.06
CA VAL A 473 -29.65 -2.17 -11.08
C VAL A 473 -30.30 -1.13 -11.99
N TRP A 474 -31.04 -1.53 -13.03
CA TRP A 474 -31.64 -0.62 -14.00
C TRP A 474 -32.67 0.33 -13.40
N GLU A 475 -33.35 -0.06 -12.32
CA GLU A 475 -34.25 0.83 -11.58
C GLU A 475 -33.47 1.90 -10.81
N HIS A 476 -32.34 1.50 -10.22
CA HIS A 476 -31.49 2.38 -9.41
C HIS A 476 -30.70 3.38 -10.26
N PHE A 477 -30.37 3.03 -11.52
CA PHE A 477 -29.72 3.96 -12.46
C PHE A 477 -30.51 5.26 -12.65
N LYS A 478 -31.85 5.22 -12.59
CA LYS A 478 -32.70 6.42 -12.65
C LYS A 478 -32.51 7.33 -11.44
N ASN A 479 -32.26 6.76 -10.26
CA ASN A 479 -31.97 7.53 -9.06
C ASN A 479 -30.58 8.15 -9.14
N LEU A 480 -29.58 7.35 -9.56
CA LEU A 480 -28.20 7.81 -9.76
C LEU A 480 -28.07 8.92 -10.81
N GLU A 481 -28.97 8.99 -11.80
CA GLU A 481 -29.02 10.08 -12.77
C GLU A 481 -29.12 11.45 -12.07
N LYS A 482 -30.06 11.55 -11.12
CA LYS A 482 -30.32 12.78 -10.37
C LYS A 482 -29.34 12.98 -9.22
N SER A 483 -29.01 11.92 -8.49
CA SER A 483 -28.20 12.04 -7.27
C SER A 483 -26.68 12.15 -7.54
N TYR A 484 -26.18 11.62 -8.67
CA TYR A 484 -24.75 11.55 -8.95
C TYR A 484 -24.36 12.10 -10.32
N PHE A 485 -24.98 11.64 -11.41
CA PHE A 485 -24.51 11.97 -12.77
C PHE A 485 -24.75 13.43 -13.19
N GLU A 486 -25.88 14.01 -12.81
CA GLU A 486 -26.19 15.43 -13.04
C GLU A 486 -25.25 16.36 -12.23
N PRO A 487 -25.10 16.18 -10.90
CA PRO A 487 -24.15 16.95 -10.11
C PRO A 487 -22.70 16.81 -10.61
N LEU A 488 -22.28 15.59 -10.96
CA LEU A 488 -20.94 15.33 -11.50
C LEU A 488 -20.70 16.10 -12.81
N LYS A 489 -21.70 16.11 -13.71
CA LYS A 489 -21.59 16.86 -14.99
C LYS A 489 -21.37 18.35 -14.74
N LYS A 490 -22.20 18.93 -13.87
CA LYS A 490 -22.14 20.36 -13.57
C LYS A 490 -20.83 20.72 -12.87
N GLY A 491 -20.41 19.92 -11.89
CA GLY A 491 -19.16 20.15 -11.18
C GLY A 491 -17.91 19.99 -12.07
N LEU A 492 -17.90 19.04 -13.02
CA LEU A 492 -16.84 18.94 -14.04
C LEU A 492 -16.82 20.16 -14.97
N THR A 493 -17.98 20.62 -15.42
CA THR A 493 -18.09 21.79 -16.29
C THR A 493 -17.59 23.05 -15.58
N LEU A 494 -17.99 23.25 -14.32
CA LEU A 494 -17.55 24.36 -13.47
C LEU A 494 -16.04 24.29 -13.21
N SER A 495 -15.53 23.12 -12.84
CA SER A 495 -14.11 22.90 -12.56
C SER A 495 -13.27 23.14 -13.81
N ARG A 496 -13.67 22.61 -14.96
CA ARG A 496 -12.99 22.83 -16.24
C ARG A 496 -12.92 24.32 -16.58
N ALA A 497 -14.05 25.04 -16.49
CA ALA A 497 -14.09 26.47 -16.76
C ALA A 497 -13.13 27.25 -15.84
N HIS A 498 -13.09 26.91 -14.55
CA HIS A 498 -12.19 27.54 -13.59
C HIS A 498 -10.71 27.30 -13.91
N TYR A 499 -10.32 26.05 -14.19
CA TYR A 499 -8.93 25.71 -14.53
C TYR A 499 -8.50 26.31 -15.89
N GLU A 500 -9.38 26.33 -16.89
CA GLU A 500 -9.11 26.95 -18.18
C GLU A 500 -8.94 28.48 -18.08
N LEU A 501 -9.75 29.15 -17.27
CA LEU A 501 -9.64 30.58 -17.00
C LEU A 501 -8.29 30.88 -16.35
N LYS A 502 -7.90 30.09 -15.35
CA LYS A 502 -6.61 30.23 -14.65
C LYS A 502 -5.40 30.00 -15.56
N ILE A 503 -5.50 29.08 -16.51
CA ILE A 503 -4.46 28.88 -17.53
C ILE A 503 -4.37 30.10 -18.46
N LYS A 504 -5.51 30.73 -18.80
CA LYS A 504 -5.52 31.95 -19.62
C LYS A 504 -4.87 33.12 -18.87
N GLU A 505 -5.21 33.32 -17.59
CA GLU A 505 -4.61 34.36 -16.73
C GLU A 505 -3.08 34.22 -16.64
N LEU A 506 -2.57 33.01 -16.35
CA LEU A 506 -1.14 32.77 -16.26
C LEU A 506 -0.40 32.97 -17.59
N LYS A 507 -1.07 32.71 -18.73
CA LYS A 507 -0.52 32.95 -20.07
C LYS A 507 -0.53 34.43 -20.45
N THR A 508 -1.49 35.21 -19.96
CA THR A 508 -1.53 36.66 -20.16
C THR A 508 -0.49 37.37 -19.29
N GLU A 509 -0.29 36.91 -18.04
CA GLU A 509 0.73 37.46 -17.13
C GLU A 509 2.17 37.17 -17.59
N SER A 510 2.41 36.11 -18.38
CA SER A 510 3.73 35.80 -18.95
C SER A 510 4.02 36.55 -20.26
N GLY A 511 3.05 37.28 -20.81
CA GLY A 511 3.20 38.12 -22.00
C GLY A 511 3.49 39.60 -21.71
N GLU A 512 3.28 40.07 -20.48
CA GLU A 512 3.55 41.44 -20.04
C GLU A 512 4.76 41.46 -19.10
N GLY A 513 5.76 42.29 -19.43
CA GLY A 513 7.02 42.35 -18.71
C GLY A 513 6.86 42.64 -17.22
N ASP A 514 7.40 41.74 -16.42
CA ASP A 514 8.04 41.93 -15.11
C ASP A 514 7.55 43.12 -14.27
N LYS A 515 6.56 42.89 -13.40
CA LYS A 515 6.42 43.42 -12.02
C LYS A 515 4.99 43.22 -11.50
N SER A 516 4.77 42.12 -10.80
CA SER A 516 4.20 42.16 -9.44
C SER A 516 4.08 40.74 -8.92
N ASP A 517 4.58 40.56 -7.71
CA ASP A 517 4.43 39.39 -6.87
C ASP A 517 2.93 39.17 -6.57
N SER A 518 2.17 38.60 -7.52
CA SER A 518 0.76 38.28 -7.33
C SER A 518 0.66 36.96 -6.55
N LYS A 519 0.48 37.11 -5.24
CA LYS A 519 0.07 36.04 -4.32
C LYS A 519 -1.31 35.49 -4.73
N VAL A 520 -1.33 34.59 -5.71
CA VAL A 520 -2.50 33.73 -5.97
C VAL A 520 -2.16 32.34 -5.47
N SER A 521 -2.59 32.05 -4.23
CA SER A 521 -2.48 30.71 -3.67
C SER A 521 -3.39 29.77 -4.45
N VAL A 522 -2.81 28.80 -5.15
CA VAL A 522 -3.56 27.72 -5.79
C VAL A 522 -3.53 26.53 -4.86
N THR A 523 -4.70 26.09 -4.41
CA THR A 523 -4.82 24.81 -3.73
C THR A 523 -5.08 23.75 -4.79
N VAL A 524 -4.18 22.79 -4.94
CA VAL A 524 -4.41 21.56 -5.73
C VAL A 524 -4.22 20.40 -4.77
N ALA A 525 -5.20 19.50 -4.68
CA ALA A 525 -5.18 18.36 -3.75
C ALA A 525 -4.91 18.75 -2.28
N GLY A 526 -5.53 19.84 -1.81
CA GLY A 526 -5.40 20.30 -0.42
C GLY A 526 -4.10 21.06 -0.06
N GLN A 527 -3.12 21.17 -0.96
CA GLN A 527 -1.86 21.89 -0.69
C GLN A 527 -1.82 23.28 -1.35
N LYS A 528 -1.47 24.32 -0.57
CA LYS A 528 -1.25 25.69 -1.08
C LYS A 528 0.11 25.77 -1.79
N LEU A 529 0.08 25.90 -3.12
CA LEU A 529 1.26 25.99 -3.97
C LEU A 529 1.84 27.42 -3.94
N ASN A 530 2.61 27.76 -2.91
CA ASN A 530 3.11 29.13 -2.76
C ASN A 530 4.46 29.41 -3.46
N GLU A 531 5.20 28.43 -3.98
CA GLU A 531 6.59 28.68 -4.45
C GLU A 531 7.01 27.84 -5.68
N ILE A 532 6.18 27.77 -6.73
CA ILE A 532 6.49 26.98 -7.93
C ILE A 532 6.65 27.88 -9.17
N PRO A 533 7.65 27.65 -10.05
CA PRO A 533 7.79 28.35 -11.32
C PRO A 533 6.52 28.28 -12.19
N THR A 534 6.23 29.33 -12.97
CA THR A 534 5.03 29.43 -13.83
C THR A 534 4.85 28.24 -14.77
N ASN A 535 5.93 27.67 -15.31
CA ASN A 535 5.88 26.48 -16.16
C ASN A 535 5.43 25.21 -15.43
N GLU A 536 5.84 25.02 -14.18
CA GLU A 536 5.43 23.87 -13.37
C GLU A 536 3.99 24.05 -12.87
N LYS A 537 3.58 25.29 -12.54
CA LYS A 537 2.16 25.62 -12.28
C LYS A 537 1.26 25.26 -13.46
N LEU A 538 1.66 25.60 -14.69
CA LEU A 538 0.92 25.24 -15.89
C LEU A 538 0.83 23.71 -16.08
N LYS A 539 1.91 22.97 -15.83
CA LYS A 539 1.90 21.49 -15.90
C LYS A 539 0.88 20.88 -14.93
N VAL A 540 0.80 21.39 -13.69
CA VAL A 540 -0.15 20.91 -12.68
C VAL A 540 -1.61 21.21 -13.10
N LEU A 541 -1.87 22.39 -13.68
CA LEU A 541 -3.20 22.71 -14.20
C LEU A 541 -3.58 21.82 -15.39
N TYR A 542 -2.63 21.54 -16.28
CA TYR A 542 -2.85 20.60 -17.38
C TYR A 542 -3.09 19.18 -16.89
N SER A 543 -2.40 18.70 -15.84
CA SER A 543 -2.69 17.39 -15.27
C SER A 543 -4.11 17.30 -14.68
N ALA A 544 -4.60 18.36 -14.06
CA ALA A 544 -5.99 18.41 -13.58
C ALA A 544 -7.00 18.34 -14.73
N LEU A 545 -6.76 19.06 -15.83
CA LEU A 545 -7.60 18.97 -17.04
C LEU A 545 -7.61 17.56 -17.63
N THR A 546 -6.46 16.89 -17.70
CA THR A 546 -6.40 15.50 -18.17
C THR A 546 -7.18 14.55 -17.27
N SER A 547 -7.19 14.76 -15.95
CA SER A 547 -8.03 13.98 -15.03
C SER A 547 -9.52 14.19 -15.32
N PHE A 548 -9.95 15.41 -15.63
CA PHE A 548 -11.34 15.68 -16.04
C PHE A 548 -11.68 15.01 -17.37
N ASP A 549 -10.78 15.03 -18.34
CA ASP A 549 -10.96 14.32 -19.61
C ASP A 549 -11.10 12.81 -19.40
N VAL A 550 -10.30 12.22 -18.51
CA VAL A 550 -10.42 10.79 -18.16
C VAL A 550 -11.80 10.51 -17.55
N ILE A 551 -12.26 11.33 -16.60
CA ILE A 551 -13.57 11.17 -15.98
C ILE A 551 -14.70 11.29 -17.02
N GLU A 552 -14.64 12.30 -17.91
CA GLU A 552 -15.63 12.49 -18.98
C GLU A 552 -15.65 11.33 -19.97
N ASN A 553 -14.49 10.80 -20.36
CA ASN A 553 -14.41 9.67 -21.28
C ASN A 553 -14.79 8.33 -20.64
N THR A 554 -14.68 8.22 -19.31
CA THR A 554 -15.14 7.03 -18.56
C THR A 554 -16.67 7.02 -18.41
N ARG A 555 -17.31 8.19 -18.53
CA ARG A 555 -18.77 8.31 -18.52
C ARG A 555 -19.35 7.52 -19.71
N PRO A 556 -20.31 6.61 -19.49
CA PRO A 556 -20.79 5.78 -20.59
C PRO A 556 -21.58 6.59 -21.63
N SER A 557 -21.14 6.56 -22.88
CA SER A 557 -21.83 7.10 -24.06
C SER A 557 -23.21 6.47 -24.29
N TRP A 558 -23.45 5.25 -23.80
CA TRP A 558 -24.76 4.59 -23.92
C TRP A 558 -25.86 5.23 -23.06
N PHE A 559 -25.55 6.10 -22.10
CA PHE A 559 -26.60 6.86 -21.40
C PHE A 559 -27.34 7.81 -22.36
N VAL A 560 -26.67 8.26 -23.42
CA VAL A 560 -27.29 8.96 -24.56
C VAL A 560 -28.03 7.98 -25.48
N ALA A 561 -27.52 6.76 -25.68
CA ALA A 561 -28.16 5.73 -26.52
C ALA A 561 -29.42 5.09 -25.88
N CYS A 562 -29.46 4.93 -24.56
CA CYS A 562 -30.65 4.52 -23.81
C CYS A 562 -31.71 5.63 -23.83
N ARG A 563 -31.30 6.91 -23.84
CA ARG A 563 -32.20 8.02 -24.18
C ARG A 563 -32.76 7.87 -25.59
N TYR A 564 -31.95 7.45 -26.57
CA TYR A 564 -32.42 7.27 -27.95
C TYR A 564 -33.47 6.16 -28.14
N ASN A 565 -33.44 5.10 -27.31
CA ASN A 565 -34.50 4.08 -27.30
C ASN A 565 -35.70 4.42 -26.41
N SER A 566 -35.55 5.33 -25.45
CA SER A 566 -36.64 5.82 -24.59
C SER A 566 -37.37 7.04 -25.19
N ILE A 567 -36.72 7.81 -26.08
CA ILE A 567 -37.27 9.00 -26.76
C ILE A 567 -37.92 8.61 -28.11
N LYS A 568 -38.56 7.44 -28.18
CA LYS A 568 -39.65 7.23 -29.16
C LYS A 568 -41.04 7.45 -28.56
N ASP A 569 -41.12 7.55 -27.24
CA ASP A 569 -42.34 7.89 -26.53
C ASP A 569 -42.08 9.13 -25.68
N THR A 570 -42.19 10.31 -26.29
CA THR A 570 -42.85 11.51 -25.73
C THR A 570 -42.44 12.75 -26.52
N ASN A 571 -43.46 13.42 -27.08
CA ASN A 571 -43.38 14.72 -27.74
C ASN A 571 -42.75 15.78 -26.83
N THR A 572 -41.91 16.65 -27.39
CA THR A 572 -41.88 18.05 -26.97
C THR A 572 -41.44 18.93 -28.13
N ASP A 573 -42.39 19.75 -28.56
CA ASP A 573 -42.41 20.62 -29.72
C ASP A 573 -41.73 21.98 -29.47
N GLN A 574 -41.31 22.58 -30.60
CA GLN A 574 -41.26 24.02 -30.93
C GLN A 574 -39.98 24.87 -30.79
N ASN A 575 -38.94 24.49 -30.05
CA ASN A 575 -37.63 25.21 -30.13
C ASN A 575 -36.54 24.44 -30.90
N GLN A 576 -36.78 23.17 -31.24
CA GLN A 576 -35.83 22.33 -31.99
C GLN A 576 -35.91 22.54 -33.51
N ASN A 577 -37.00 23.14 -34.02
CA ASN A 577 -37.25 23.20 -35.47
C ASN A 577 -36.35 24.22 -36.23
N GLU A 578 -35.84 25.26 -35.56
CA GLU A 578 -34.96 26.25 -36.20
C GLU A 578 -33.49 25.81 -36.19
N GLU A 579 -32.98 25.25 -35.10
CA GLU A 579 -31.62 24.70 -35.02
C GLU A 579 -31.44 23.48 -35.95
N HIS A 580 -32.44 22.61 -36.03
CA HIS A 580 -32.42 21.44 -36.93
C HIS A 580 -32.45 21.86 -38.41
N TYR A 581 -33.15 22.96 -38.74
CA TYR A 581 -33.18 23.51 -40.10
C TYR A 581 -31.83 24.11 -40.51
N GLU A 582 -31.14 24.81 -39.61
CA GLU A 582 -29.80 25.34 -39.89
C GLU A 582 -28.74 24.25 -40.00
N GLU A 583 -28.78 23.22 -39.16
CA GLU A 583 -27.88 22.06 -39.25
C GLU A 583 -28.10 21.27 -40.55
N ASP A 584 -29.35 21.07 -40.96
CA ASP A 584 -29.69 20.40 -42.22
C ASP A 584 -29.16 21.17 -43.45
N ILE A 585 -29.15 22.51 -43.40
CA ILE A 585 -28.57 23.34 -44.47
C ILE A 585 -27.04 23.22 -44.48
N LYS A 586 -26.39 23.27 -43.31
CA LYS A 586 -24.93 23.11 -43.20
C LYS A 586 -24.48 21.76 -43.74
N ASP A 587 -25.18 20.68 -43.38
CA ASP A 587 -24.85 19.33 -43.84
C ASP A 587 -25.07 19.17 -45.35
N LYS A 588 -26.14 19.73 -45.93
CA LYS A 588 -26.36 19.77 -47.39
C LYS A 588 -25.24 20.47 -48.14
N ILE A 589 -24.77 21.61 -47.61
CA ILE A 589 -23.67 22.37 -48.22
C ILE A 589 -22.37 21.58 -48.12
N LEU A 590 -22.05 21.01 -46.95
CA LEU A 590 -20.83 20.23 -46.75
C LEU A 590 -20.81 18.95 -47.60
N GLU A 591 -21.94 18.25 -47.74
CA GLU A 591 -22.07 17.09 -48.61
C GLU A 591 -21.81 17.45 -50.08
N ALA A 592 -22.45 18.51 -50.58
CA ALA A 592 -22.24 19.01 -51.94
C ALA A 592 -20.83 19.59 -52.17
N SER A 593 -20.07 19.86 -51.11
CA SER A 593 -18.69 20.34 -51.19
C SER A 593 -17.67 19.20 -51.40
N LEU A 594 -18.02 17.96 -51.05
CA LEU A 594 -17.11 16.81 -51.13
C LEU A 594 -16.57 16.55 -52.56
N PRO A 595 -17.37 16.60 -53.65
CA PRO A 595 -16.86 16.39 -55.00
C PRO A 595 -15.77 17.39 -55.40
N PHE A 596 -15.80 18.61 -54.87
CA PHE A 596 -14.83 19.67 -55.18
C PHE A 596 -13.53 19.55 -54.38
N VAL A 597 -13.44 18.64 -53.40
CA VAL A 597 -12.27 18.48 -52.53
C VAL A 597 -11.03 18.05 -53.30
N VAL A 598 -11.18 17.18 -54.31
CA VAL A 598 -10.02 16.69 -55.10
C VAL A 598 -9.33 17.85 -55.81
N GLU A 599 -10.10 18.77 -56.39
CA GLU A 599 -9.61 19.93 -57.12
C GLU A 599 -9.19 21.09 -56.19
N LEU A 600 -10.05 21.47 -55.24
CA LEU A 600 -9.91 22.68 -54.41
C LEU A 600 -9.34 22.43 -53.01
N GLY A 601 -9.09 21.16 -52.66
CA GLY A 601 -8.61 20.74 -51.35
C GLY A 601 -9.63 20.88 -50.23
N TRP A 602 -9.24 20.50 -49.01
CA TRP A 602 -10.06 20.66 -47.80
C TRP A 602 -10.07 22.12 -47.34
N SER A 603 -10.79 22.98 -48.06
CA SER A 603 -10.67 24.43 -47.96
C SER A 603 -12.02 25.14 -48.01
N LYS A 604 -12.02 26.44 -47.62
CA LYS A 604 -13.20 27.32 -47.76
C LYS A 604 -13.66 27.45 -49.22
N ASN A 605 -12.75 27.27 -50.18
CA ASN A 605 -13.08 27.34 -51.61
C ASN A 605 -13.93 26.14 -52.05
N ALA A 606 -13.65 24.93 -51.53
CA ALA A 606 -14.49 23.76 -51.75
C ALA A 606 -15.91 23.97 -51.17
N ILE A 607 -16.00 24.57 -49.98
CA ILE A 607 -17.28 24.90 -49.35
C ILE A 607 -18.06 25.94 -50.17
N SER A 608 -17.37 26.97 -50.69
CA SER A 608 -17.98 27.99 -51.54
C SER A 608 -18.49 27.40 -52.86
N ALA A 609 -17.78 26.43 -53.44
CA ALA A 609 -18.20 25.72 -54.65
C ALA A 609 -19.42 24.81 -54.38
N GLY A 610 -19.42 24.05 -53.28
CA GLY A 610 -20.55 23.23 -52.86
C GLY A 610 -21.80 24.05 -52.54
N ALA A 611 -21.64 25.19 -51.86
CA ALA A 611 -22.75 26.12 -51.63
C ALA A 611 -23.40 26.59 -52.95
N LYS A 612 -22.57 26.98 -53.94
CA LYS A 612 -23.07 27.37 -55.27
C LYS A 612 -23.78 26.22 -55.99
N ALA A 613 -23.29 24.99 -55.84
CA ALA A 613 -23.91 23.81 -56.46
C ALA A 613 -25.32 23.50 -55.91
N VAL A 614 -25.58 23.85 -54.65
CA VAL A 614 -26.90 23.67 -53.99
C VAL A 614 -27.77 24.95 -54.10
N GLY A 615 -27.33 25.95 -54.86
CA GLY A 615 -28.09 27.19 -55.10
C GLY A 615 -27.91 28.28 -54.05
N TYR A 616 -26.93 28.14 -53.14
CA TYR A 616 -26.58 29.15 -52.15
C TYR A 616 -25.42 30.05 -52.62
N PRO A 617 -25.38 31.34 -52.20
CA PRO A 617 -24.27 32.23 -52.52
C PRO A 617 -22.93 31.72 -51.97
N GLY A 618 -21.84 31.92 -52.71
CA GLY A 618 -20.50 31.49 -52.27
C GLY A 618 -19.98 32.12 -50.98
N VAL A 619 -20.61 33.20 -50.50
CA VAL A 619 -20.30 33.89 -49.22
C VAL A 619 -20.77 33.07 -48.00
N VAL A 620 -21.66 32.10 -48.20
CA VAL A 620 -22.22 31.22 -47.16
C VAL A 620 -21.16 30.33 -46.49
N HIS A 621 -19.95 30.23 -47.07
CA HIS A 621 -18.80 29.61 -46.40
C HIS A 621 -18.45 30.26 -45.04
N GLY A 622 -18.89 31.50 -44.79
CA GLY A 622 -18.75 32.18 -43.50
C GLY A 622 -19.54 31.54 -42.34
N LEU A 623 -20.52 30.67 -42.64
CA LEU A 623 -21.24 29.86 -41.64
C LEU A 623 -20.36 28.79 -40.98
N PHE A 624 -19.19 28.48 -41.56
CA PHE A 624 -18.25 27.46 -41.10
C PHE A 624 -17.03 28.12 -40.48
N SER A 625 -17.06 28.31 -39.16
CA SER A 625 -16.05 29.04 -38.40
C SER A 625 -14.64 28.43 -38.52
N ARG A 626 -14.53 27.11 -38.72
CA ARG A 626 -13.26 26.39 -38.90
C ARG A 626 -12.96 26.08 -40.37
N GLY A 627 -13.83 26.49 -41.30
CA GLY A 627 -13.66 26.33 -42.74
C GLY A 627 -13.38 24.88 -43.14
N GLY A 628 -12.20 24.60 -43.69
CA GLY A 628 -11.79 23.25 -44.06
C GLY A 628 -11.83 22.23 -42.91
N GLY A 629 -11.68 22.67 -41.66
CA GLY A 629 -11.83 21.82 -40.48
C GLY A 629 -13.25 21.27 -40.30
N ASP A 630 -14.27 22.08 -40.58
CA ASP A 630 -15.67 21.65 -40.50
C ASP A 630 -16.00 20.63 -41.60
N LEU A 631 -15.44 20.82 -42.81
CA LEU A 631 -15.59 19.89 -43.92
C LEU A 631 -14.93 18.53 -43.66
N VAL A 632 -13.71 18.52 -43.10
CA VAL A 632 -13.03 17.27 -42.70
C VAL A 632 -13.79 16.58 -41.56
N TYR A 633 -14.26 17.36 -40.58
CA TYR A 633 -15.03 16.83 -39.46
C TYR A 633 -16.35 16.19 -39.92
N TYR A 634 -17.08 16.84 -40.83
CA TYR A 634 -18.28 16.29 -41.44
C TYR A 634 -18.00 14.96 -42.15
N PHE A 635 -16.96 14.92 -42.99
CA PHE A 635 -16.57 13.68 -43.67
C PHE A 635 -16.22 12.54 -42.69
N GLN A 636 -15.48 12.84 -41.62
CA GLN A 636 -15.14 11.88 -40.56
C GLN A 636 -16.40 11.35 -39.86
N ARG A 637 -17.30 12.25 -39.45
CA ARG A 637 -18.57 11.90 -38.79
C ARG A 637 -19.45 11.00 -39.66
N THR A 638 -19.67 11.40 -40.92
CA THR A 638 -20.52 10.64 -41.86
C THR A 638 -19.89 9.30 -42.23
N SER A 639 -18.56 9.23 -42.38
CA SER A 639 -17.86 7.96 -42.63
C SER A 639 -17.96 7.00 -41.43
N ASN A 640 -17.87 7.51 -40.21
CA ASN A 640 -18.02 6.70 -39.01
C ASN A 640 -19.47 6.20 -38.83
N GLN A 641 -20.47 7.02 -39.18
CA GLN A 641 -21.87 6.58 -39.19
C GLN A 641 -22.10 5.44 -40.19
N LYS A 642 -21.58 5.57 -41.43
CA LYS A 642 -21.62 4.50 -42.43
C LYS A 642 -20.91 3.23 -41.96
N LEU A 643 -19.77 3.37 -41.27
CA LEU A 643 -19.06 2.24 -40.67
C LEU A 643 -19.92 1.53 -39.62
N VAL A 644 -20.63 2.27 -38.76
CA VAL A 644 -21.53 1.67 -37.76
C VAL A 644 -22.68 0.91 -38.42
N GLU A 645 -23.26 1.44 -39.50
CA GLU A 645 -24.28 0.74 -40.27
C GLU A 645 -23.76 -0.56 -40.88
N TYR A 646 -22.56 -0.52 -41.47
CA TYR A 646 -21.86 -1.70 -41.99
C TYR A 646 -21.59 -2.74 -40.88
N LEU A 647 -21.11 -2.30 -39.72
CA LEU A 647 -20.86 -3.17 -38.56
C LEU A 647 -22.14 -3.82 -38.02
N LYS A 648 -23.28 -3.10 -38.02
CA LYS A 648 -24.59 -3.68 -37.66
C LYS A 648 -24.99 -4.79 -38.63
N GLN A 649 -24.77 -4.60 -39.93
CA GLN A 649 -25.06 -5.63 -40.94
C GLN A 649 -24.15 -6.86 -40.75
N ILE A 650 -22.85 -6.66 -40.51
CA ILE A 650 -21.92 -7.75 -40.19
C ILE A 650 -22.37 -8.49 -38.93
N GLN A 651 -22.79 -7.78 -37.89
CA GLN A 651 -23.21 -8.40 -36.63
C GLN A 651 -24.48 -9.25 -36.81
N GLN A 652 -25.45 -8.78 -37.60
CA GLN A 652 -26.65 -9.54 -37.94
C GLN A 652 -26.30 -10.82 -38.72
N GLN A 653 -25.38 -10.74 -39.69
CA GLN A 653 -24.91 -11.91 -40.46
C GLN A 653 -24.03 -12.86 -39.63
N ASN A 654 -23.30 -12.35 -38.64
CA ASN A 654 -22.43 -13.13 -37.76
C ASN A 654 -23.19 -13.96 -36.73
N ALA A 655 -24.46 -13.66 -36.47
CA ALA A 655 -25.33 -14.52 -35.67
C ALA A 655 -25.49 -15.94 -36.27
N GLU A 656 -25.23 -16.11 -37.57
CA GLU A 656 -25.30 -17.39 -38.28
C GLU A 656 -23.93 -18.01 -38.59
N LYS A 657 -22.86 -17.20 -38.78
CA LYS A 657 -21.55 -17.65 -39.30
C LYS A 657 -20.39 -17.67 -38.30
N HIS A 658 -20.55 -17.13 -37.09
CA HIS A 658 -19.52 -17.07 -36.04
C HIS A 658 -18.13 -16.60 -36.52
N LEU A 659 -18.02 -15.41 -37.13
CA LEU A 659 -16.70 -14.85 -37.48
C LEU A 659 -15.86 -14.52 -36.23
N PRO A 660 -14.54 -14.79 -36.25
CA PRO A 660 -13.62 -14.36 -35.19
C PRO A 660 -13.57 -12.83 -35.08
N GLY A 661 -13.52 -12.30 -33.85
CA GLY A 661 -13.48 -10.85 -33.59
C GLY A 661 -12.36 -10.11 -34.33
N ARG A 662 -11.20 -10.75 -34.53
CA ARG A 662 -10.09 -10.22 -35.34
C ARG A 662 -10.51 -9.90 -36.78
N LYS A 663 -11.27 -10.79 -37.42
CA LYS A 663 -11.72 -10.56 -38.81
C LYS A 663 -12.70 -9.41 -38.89
N ILE A 664 -13.53 -9.22 -37.87
CA ILE A 664 -14.44 -8.08 -37.78
C ILE A 664 -13.65 -6.78 -37.68
N ILE A 665 -12.60 -6.74 -36.84
CA ILE A 665 -11.71 -5.57 -36.71
C ILE A 665 -10.99 -5.29 -38.03
N GLU A 666 -10.45 -6.31 -38.68
CA GLU A 666 -9.77 -6.20 -39.99
C GLU A 666 -10.72 -5.61 -41.04
N GLN A 667 -11.90 -6.18 -41.20
CA GLN A 667 -12.93 -5.71 -42.15
C GLN A 667 -13.37 -4.28 -41.83
N ALA A 668 -13.56 -3.94 -40.55
CA ALA A 668 -13.99 -2.61 -40.16
C ALA A 668 -12.94 -1.53 -40.45
N VAL A 669 -11.67 -1.80 -40.14
CA VAL A 669 -10.58 -0.86 -40.45
C VAL A 669 -10.39 -0.74 -41.96
N GLN A 670 -10.46 -1.85 -42.71
CA GLN A 670 -10.37 -1.84 -44.16
C GLN A 670 -11.51 -1.03 -44.79
N GLU A 671 -12.77 -1.30 -44.43
CA GLU A 671 -13.94 -0.58 -44.91
C GLU A 671 -13.84 0.92 -44.63
N ARG A 672 -13.44 1.28 -43.41
CA ARG A 672 -13.27 2.68 -43.03
C ARG A 672 -12.20 3.39 -43.86
N LEU A 673 -11.07 2.73 -44.13
CA LEU A 673 -9.98 3.29 -44.93
C LEU A 673 -10.34 3.35 -46.42
N GLN A 674 -11.16 2.42 -46.93
CA GLN A 674 -11.67 2.47 -48.30
C GLN A 674 -12.50 3.73 -48.57
N MET A 675 -13.23 4.23 -47.58
CA MET A 675 -13.98 5.50 -47.70
C MET A 675 -13.07 6.71 -47.97
N ILE A 676 -11.78 6.64 -47.62
CA ILE A 676 -10.79 7.71 -47.83
C ILE A 676 -10.19 7.68 -49.24
N VAL A 677 -10.16 6.52 -49.89
CA VAL A 677 -9.50 6.30 -51.19
C VAL A 677 -9.88 7.33 -52.28
N PRO A 678 -11.16 7.74 -52.44
CA PRO A 678 -11.53 8.78 -53.41
C PRO A 678 -10.85 10.15 -53.19
N TYR A 679 -10.40 10.42 -51.97
CA TYR A 679 -9.82 11.70 -51.55
C TYR A 679 -8.31 11.60 -51.26
N LEU A 680 -7.66 10.48 -51.60
CA LEU A 680 -6.29 10.16 -51.18
C LEU A 680 -5.27 11.23 -51.57
N SER A 681 -5.42 11.82 -52.76
CA SER A 681 -4.53 12.89 -53.28
C SER A 681 -4.50 14.14 -52.40
N ARG A 682 -5.59 14.42 -51.67
CA ARG A 682 -5.74 15.57 -50.77
C ARG A 682 -5.85 15.16 -49.30
N TRP A 683 -5.79 13.86 -48.98
CA TRP A 683 -5.89 13.38 -47.61
C TRP A 683 -4.76 13.82 -46.68
N PRO A 684 -3.49 13.98 -47.13
CA PRO A 684 -2.44 14.56 -46.29
C PRO A 684 -2.80 15.96 -45.77
N GLN A 685 -3.49 16.75 -46.59
CA GLN A 685 -4.00 18.07 -46.19
C GLN A 685 -5.08 17.94 -45.10
N ALA A 686 -6.00 16.97 -45.22
CA ALA A 686 -7.01 16.72 -44.18
C ALA A 686 -6.37 16.32 -42.85
N ILE A 687 -5.35 15.46 -42.87
CA ILE A 687 -4.62 15.07 -41.66
C ILE A 687 -3.96 16.29 -41.01
N ALA A 688 -3.30 17.13 -41.80
CA ALA A 688 -2.70 18.36 -41.30
C ALA A 688 -3.75 19.28 -40.64
N VAL A 689 -4.92 19.45 -41.26
CA VAL A 689 -6.04 20.25 -40.72
C VAL A 689 -6.58 19.66 -39.42
N MET A 690 -6.73 18.33 -39.32
CA MET A 690 -7.17 17.64 -38.10
C MET A 690 -6.16 17.80 -36.95
N SER A 691 -4.86 17.86 -37.25
CA SER A 691 -3.79 18.00 -36.27
C SER A 691 -3.63 19.42 -35.70
N LEU A 692 -4.32 20.43 -36.27
CA LEU A 692 -4.25 21.80 -35.76
C LEU A 692 -4.93 21.92 -34.38
N PRO A 693 -4.42 22.77 -33.47
CA PRO A 693 -4.99 22.96 -32.12
C PRO A 693 -6.53 23.16 -32.05
N PRO A 694 -7.19 23.94 -32.93
CA PRO A 694 -8.65 24.10 -32.89
C PRO A 694 -9.44 22.85 -33.31
N ASN A 695 -8.80 21.86 -33.96
CA ASN A 695 -9.45 20.68 -34.52
C ASN A 695 -9.05 19.36 -33.85
N VAL A 696 -7.90 19.34 -33.17
CA VAL A 696 -7.28 18.10 -32.65
C VAL A 696 -8.15 17.39 -31.61
N ALA A 697 -8.80 18.15 -30.70
CA ALA A 697 -9.68 17.58 -29.69
C ALA A 697 -10.87 16.84 -30.32
N ASN A 698 -11.56 17.50 -31.26
CA ASN A 698 -12.71 16.92 -31.95
C ASN A 698 -12.32 15.75 -32.87
N SER A 699 -11.15 15.82 -33.51
CA SER A 699 -10.63 14.76 -34.36
C SER A 699 -10.23 13.52 -33.54
N LEU A 700 -9.64 13.73 -32.36
CA LEU A 700 -9.28 12.65 -31.45
C LEU A 700 -10.51 11.99 -30.83
N ALA A 701 -11.49 12.79 -30.39
CA ALA A 701 -12.77 12.27 -29.90
C ALA A 701 -13.45 11.39 -30.96
N THR A 702 -13.52 11.88 -32.21
CA THR A 702 -14.11 11.15 -33.34
C THR A 702 -13.38 9.84 -33.65
N LEU A 703 -12.04 9.82 -33.54
CA LEU A 703 -11.23 8.61 -33.68
C LEU A 703 -11.50 7.61 -32.55
N LEU A 704 -11.52 8.06 -31.30
CA LEU A 704 -11.73 7.20 -30.14
C LEU A 704 -13.13 6.60 -30.12
N THR A 705 -14.16 7.37 -30.49
CA THR A 705 -15.53 6.86 -30.68
C THR A 705 -15.59 5.78 -31.75
N MET A 706 -14.96 6.02 -32.92
CA MET A 706 -14.91 5.02 -33.99
C MET A 706 -14.26 3.71 -33.54
N VAL A 707 -13.14 3.81 -32.80
CA VAL A 707 -12.43 2.64 -32.28
C VAL A 707 -13.24 1.91 -31.21
N ASP A 708 -13.96 2.65 -30.36
CA ASP A 708 -14.89 2.08 -29.37
C ASP A 708 -16.02 1.31 -30.07
N ASP A 709 -16.62 1.87 -31.13
CA ASP A 709 -17.63 1.22 -31.94
C ASP A 709 -17.09 -0.08 -32.57
N ILE A 710 -15.92 -0.04 -33.21
CA ILE A 710 -15.28 -1.23 -33.81
C ILE A 710 -15.09 -2.32 -32.75
N CYS A 711 -14.53 -1.99 -31.58
CA CYS A 711 -14.34 -2.94 -30.49
C CYS A 711 -15.66 -3.52 -29.98
N TYR A 712 -16.70 -2.68 -29.83
CA TYR A 712 -18.01 -3.10 -29.36
C TYR A 712 -18.67 -4.11 -30.32
N TYR A 713 -18.66 -3.82 -31.63
CA TYR A 713 -19.23 -4.71 -32.64
C TYR A 713 -18.36 -5.95 -32.90
N ALA A 714 -17.05 -5.87 -32.67
CA ALA A 714 -16.15 -7.03 -32.68
C ALA A 714 -16.35 -7.99 -31.49
N GLY A 715 -17.20 -7.62 -30.53
CA GLY A 715 -17.57 -8.47 -29.39
C GLY A 715 -16.68 -8.29 -28.16
N ASP A 716 -15.86 -7.23 -28.09
CA ASP A 716 -15.10 -6.92 -26.89
C ASP A 716 -16.05 -6.53 -25.74
N ARG A 717 -15.97 -7.28 -24.63
CA ARG A 717 -16.77 -7.09 -23.41
C ARG A 717 -15.92 -6.70 -22.20
N SER A 718 -14.68 -6.35 -22.44
CA SER A 718 -13.73 -6.04 -21.37
C SER A 718 -14.10 -4.73 -20.70
N VAL A 719 -13.82 -4.62 -19.41
CA VAL A 719 -14.14 -3.42 -18.59
C VAL A 719 -13.00 -3.01 -17.66
N ASP A 720 -11.88 -3.73 -17.74
CA ASP A 720 -10.69 -3.53 -16.92
C ASP A 720 -9.67 -2.63 -17.63
N PHE A 721 -8.48 -2.44 -17.06
CA PHE A 721 -7.41 -1.63 -17.68
C PHE A 721 -7.12 -2.03 -19.15
N ASN A 722 -7.26 -3.32 -19.46
CA ASN A 722 -7.16 -3.87 -20.82
C ASN A 722 -8.16 -3.23 -21.82
N TRP A 723 -9.24 -2.59 -21.36
CA TRP A 723 -10.19 -1.80 -22.15
C TRP A 723 -9.52 -0.56 -22.78
N TYR A 724 -8.76 0.19 -21.97
CA TYR A 724 -8.05 1.39 -22.41
C TYR A 724 -6.90 1.02 -23.34
N ALA A 725 -6.10 0.02 -22.93
CA ALA A 725 -4.96 -0.45 -23.71
C ALA A 725 -5.36 -0.90 -25.13
N ARG A 726 -6.46 -1.66 -25.26
CA ARG A 726 -6.95 -2.14 -26.56
C ARG A 726 -7.43 -1.04 -27.49
N ARG A 727 -8.07 0.01 -26.96
CA ARG A 727 -8.54 1.15 -27.78
C ARG A 727 -7.39 2.03 -28.24
N VAL A 728 -6.44 2.31 -27.35
CA VAL A 728 -5.25 3.06 -27.74
C VAL A 728 -4.45 2.28 -28.79
N ALA A 729 -4.29 0.96 -28.60
CA ALA A 729 -3.61 0.09 -29.57
C ALA A 729 -4.34 0.07 -30.92
N LEU A 730 -5.66 -0.12 -30.95
CA LEU A 730 -6.42 -0.16 -32.20
C LEU A 730 -6.47 1.22 -32.89
N ALA A 731 -6.59 2.32 -32.14
CA ALA A 731 -6.45 3.67 -32.68
C ALA A 731 -5.07 3.88 -33.33
N GLY A 732 -4.03 3.35 -32.69
CA GLY A 732 -2.68 3.33 -33.22
C GLY A 732 -2.56 2.53 -34.53
N VAL A 733 -3.09 1.31 -34.57
CA VAL A 733 -3.12 0.48 -35.79
C VAL A 733 -3.86 1.19 -36.92
N TYR A 734 -5.02 1.77 -36.64
CA TYR A 734 -5.78 2.55 -37.62
C TYR A 734 -4.96 3.70 -38.19
N LYS A 735 -4.34 4.52 -37.34
CA LYS A 735 -3.54 5.68 -37.77
C LYS A 735 -2.25 5.30 -38.50
N ALA A 736 -1.56 4.25 -38.05
CA ALA A 736 -0.40 3.73 -38.76
C ALA A 736 -0.76 3.22 -40.15
N THR A 737 -1.90 2.52 -40.28
CA THR A 737 -2.41 2.01 -41.57
C THR A 737 -2.89 3.14 -42.46
N GLU A 738 -3.55 4.17 -41.91
CA GLU A 738 -3.95 5.38 -42.62
C GLU A 738 -2.74 6.13 -43.22
N LEU A 739 -1.65 6.26 -42.45
CA LEU A 739 -0.42 6.89 -42.93
C LEU A 739 0.28 6.04 -44.00
N TYR A 740 0.25 4.71 -43.87
CA TYR A 740 0.78 3.80 -44.88
C TYR A 740 0.01 3.90 -46.19
N LEU A 741 -1.34 3.96 -46.12
CA LEU A 741 -2.23 4.05 -47.28
C LEU A 741 -1.92 5.26 -48.17
N ILE A 742 -1.57 6.40 -47.56
CA ILE A 742 -1.22 7.64 -48.28
C ILE A 742 -0.01 7.47 -49.18
N GLN A 743 0.92 6.58 -48.82
CA GLN A 743 2.16 6.34 -49.55
C GLN A 743 2.06 5.13 -50.48
N ASP A 744 0.97 4.36 -50.42
CA ASP A 744 0.82 3.11 -51.13
C ASP A 744 0.36 3.30 -52.58
N SER A 745 1.25 2.96 -53.51
CA SER A 745 1.02 2.97 -54.96
C SER A 745 0.77 1.57 -55.54
N SER A 746 0.58 0.54 -54.69
CA SER A 746 0.25 -0.80 -55.15
C SER A 746 -1.18 -0.91 -55.67
N GLU A 747 -1.42 -1.86 -56.57
CA GLU A 747 -2.75 -2.13 -57.11
C GLU A 747 -3.74 -2.49 -55.98
N ASN A 748 -4.90 -1.83 -55.96
CA ASN A 748 -5.93 -1.96 -54.92
C ASN A 748 -5.42 -1.79 -53.48
N HIS A 749 -4.29 -1.10 -53.29
CA HIS A 749 -3.64 -0.89 -51.99
C HIS A 749 -3.30 -2.21 -51.25
N GLU A 750 -2.93 -3.26 -51.99
CA GLU A 750 -2.62 -4.59 -51.42
C GLU A 750 -1.55 -4.52 -50.32
N LYS A 751 -0.54 -3.64 -50.46
CA LYS A 751 0.51 -3.47 -49.45
C LYS A 751 -0.05 -2.90 -48.15
N THR A 752 -1.00 -1.96 -48.22
CA THR A 752 -1.69 -1.42 -47.05
C THR A 752 -2.45 -2.50 -46.29
N TRP A 753 -3.18 -3.37 -47.00
CA TRP A 753 -3.94 -4.45 -46.36
C TRP A 753 -3.03 -5.52 -45.75
N LYS A 754 -1.89 -5.81 -46.37
CA LYS A 754 -0.83 -6.64 -45.75
C LYS A 754 -0.26 -5.98 -44.50
N PHE A 755 0.00 -4.68 -44.54
CA PHE A 755 0.48 -3.92 -43.38
C PHE A 755 -0.52 -3.96 -42.22
N LEU A 756 -1.81 -3.70 -42.48
CA LEU A 756 -2.89 -3.82 -41.50
C LEU A 756 -2.90 -5.21 -40.85
N ASN A 757 -2.83 -6.26 -41.67
CA ASN A 757 -2.84 -7.63 -41.20
C ASN A 757 -1.66 -7.97 -40.28
N ASN A 758 -0.48 -7.47 -40.60
CA ASN A 758 0.72 -7.63 -39.76
C ASN A 758 0.54 -6.89 -38.42
N ARG A 759 0.05 -5.64 -38.44
CA ARG A 759 -0.18 -4.84 -37.22
C ARG A 759 -1.26 -5.43 -36.31
N LEU A 760 -2.33 -5.98 -36.89
CA LEU A 760 -3.34 -6.72 -36.12
C LEU A 760 -2.79 -8.02 -35.54
N ALA A 761 -1.88 -8.72 -36.23
CA ALA A 761 -1.23 -9.92 -35.70
C ALA A 761 -0.32 -9.60 -34.49
N GLU A 762 0.46 -8.53 -34.57
CA GLU A 762 1.30 -8.05 -33.45
C GLU A 762 0.45 -7.62 -32.24
N LEU A 763 -0.67 -6.92 -32.49
CA LEU A 763 -1.61 -6.51 -31.43
C LEU A 763 -2.16 -7.73 -30.67
N MET A 764 -2.44 -8.84 -31.35
CA MET A 764 -2.91 -10.08 -30.72
C MET A 764 -1.83 -10.74 -29.87
N GLN A 765 -0.57 -10.74 -30.30
CA GLN A 765 0.54 -11.25 -29.49
C GLN A 765 0.71 -10.46 -28.20
N VAL A 766 0.59 -9.13 -28.27
CA VAL A 766 0.61 -8.26 -27.09
C VAL A 766 -0.60 -8.52 -26.18
N ASN A 767 -1.79 -8.68 -26.76
CA ASN A 767 -3.00 -9.01 -25.99
C ASN A 767 -2.89 -10.37 -25.28
N ASP A 768 -2.31 -11.38 -25.93
CA ASP A 768 -2.08 -12.70 -25.32
C ASP A 768 -1.05 -12.63 -24.18
N LEU A 769 -0.05 -11.76 -24.28
CA LEU A 769 0.89 -11.48 -23.19
C LEU A 769 0.21 -10.78 -22.02
N LEU A 770 -0.63 -9.76 -22.28
CA LEU A 770 -1.40 -9.04 -21.26
C LEU A 770 -2.38 -9.97 -20.52
N ASN A 771 -3.10 -10.84 -21.25
CA ASN A 771 -4.05 -11.77 -20.64
C ASN A 771 -3.35 -12.92 -19.88
N LYS A 772 -2.15 -13.34 -20.30
CA LYS A 772 -1.35 -14.33 -19.55
C LYS A 772 -0.76 -13.76 -18.26
N SER A 773 -0.43 -12.47 -18.23
CA SER A 773 0.04 -11.81 -17.01
C SER A 773 -1.06 -11.56 -15.97
N ASP A 774 -2.35 -11.57 -16.34
CA ASP A 774 -3.44 -11.54 -15.35
C ASP A 774 -3.52 -12.85 -14.51
N ILE A 775 -2.93 -13.96 -15.00
CA ILE A 775 -2.80 -15.23 -14.27
C ILE A 775 -1.61 -15.21 -13.30
N THR A 776 -0.64 -14.31 -13.49
CA THR A 776 0.48 -14.06 -12.58
C THR A 776 0.44 -12.60 -12.17
N GLY A 777 -0.43 -12.30 -11.19
CA GLY A 777 -0.53 -10.96 -10.62
C GLY A 777 0.85 -10.38 -10.31
N PHE A 778 1.01 -9.10 -10.63
CA PHE A 778 2.18 -8.22 -10.48
C PHE A 778 3.03 -7.95 -11.74
N GLY A 779 2.91 -6.72 -12.25
CA GLY A 779 3.80 -6.18 -13.29
C GLY A 779 3.34 -4.85 -13.90
N SER A 780 2.69 -3.95 -13.15
CA SER A 780 1.92 -2.83 -13.75
C SER A 780 2.74 -1.61 -14.17
N LYS A 781 4.03 -1.51 -13.83
CA LYS A 781 4.89 -0.42 -14.34
C LYS A 781 5.78 -0.92 -15.47
N ASP A 782 6.67 -1.89 -15.25
CA ASP A 782 7.65 -2.31 -16.28
C ASP A 782 7.02 -3.03 -17.48
N THR A 783 5.92 -3.76 -17.29
CA THR A 783 5.17 -4.38 -18.40
C THR A 783 4.34 -3.34 -19.15
N VAL A 784 3.86 -2.29 -18.48
CA VAL A 784 3.21 -1.15 -19.14
C VAL A 784 4.23 -0.33 -19.91
N THR A 785 5.42 -0.07 -19.35
CA THR A 785 6.51 0.57 -20.07
C THR A 785 6.94 -0.29 -21.25
N SER A 786 7.03 -1.61 -21.10
CA SER A 786 7.41 -2.53 -22.18
C SER A 786 6.33 -2.68 -23.25
N ALA A 787 5.05 -2.75 -22.88
CA ALA A 787 3.92 -2.79 -23.81
C ALA A 787 3.71 -1.44 -24.49
N PHE A 788 3.97 -0.33 -23.79
CA PHE A 788 3.95 1.03 -24.35
C PHE A 788 5.17 1.27 -25.24
N ILE A 789 6.37 0.78 -24.90
CA ILE A 789 7.57 0.79 -25.75
C ILE A 789 7.33 -0.09 -26.98
N THR A 790 6.73 -1.26 -26.82
CA THR A 790 6.41 -2.17 -27.92
C THR A 790 5.32 -1.56 -28.81
N ALA A 791 4.26 -1.00 -28.25
CA ALA A 791 3.24 -0.25 -28.99
C ALA A 791 3.85 0.98 -29.67
N ARG A 792 4.76 1.72 -29.02
CA ARG A 792 5.50 2.86 -29.59
C ARG A 792 6.39 2.42 -30.76
N ASN A 793 7.06 1.27 -30.64
CA ASN A 793 7.89 0.67 -31.69
C ASN A 793 7.03 0.16 -32.86
N ILE A 794 5.88 -0.44 -32.58
CA ILE A 794 4.86 -0.86 -33.56
C ILE A 794 4.25 0.35 -34.30
N LEU A 795 4.06 1.47 -33.58
CA LEU A 795 3.55 2.73 -34.10
C LEU A 795 4.58 3.54 -34.90
N GLY A 796 5.85 3.10 -34.96
CA GLY A 796 6.89 3.78 -35.72
C GLY A 796 7.25 5.18 -35.21
N LEU A 797 6.98 5.48 -33.94
CA LEU A 797 7.23 6.80 -33.31
C LEU A 797 8.70 7.00 -32.88
N ASN A 798 9.66 6.50 -33.66
CA ASN A 798 11.07 6.82 -33.46
C ASN A 798 11.36 8.23 -34.00
N TRP A 799 11.21 9.23 -33.13
CA TRP A 799 11.80 10.54 -33.36
C TRP A 799 13.30 10.44 -33.05
N ASN A 800 14.10 10.06 -34.05
CA ASN A 800 15.51 10.43 -34.03
C ASN A 800 15.60 11.93 -34.33
N ARG A 801 15.93 12.71 -33.31
CA ARG A 801 16.81 13.86 -33.48
C ARG A 801 18.15 13.53 -32.86
#